data_AF-A0A0F4GCV6-F1
#
_entry.id   AF-A0A0F4GCV6-F1
#
_cell.length_a   1.000
_cell.length_b   1.000
_cell.length_c   1.000
_cell.angle_alpha   90.00
_cell.angle_beta   90.00
_cell.angle_gamma   90.00
#
_symmetry.space_group_name_H-M   'P 1'
#
loop_
_entity.id
_entity.type
_entity.pdbx_description
1 polymer ?
#
loop_
_entity_poly.entity_id
_entity_poly.type
_entity_poly.pdbx_seq_one_letter_code
_entity_poly.pdbx_strand_id
1 'polypeptide(L)'
;MNWSFKKKCICTGLYGFTAMFGTFASAVYSPAVSEVARVFNVGTEVSLLGISLFLIGFGIGPLVWVPLSEVYGRKNAVLTPFLIAAIFAFGAGAAKDIQTLMICRFWQGIFGSAPVTNTGGVLGDIWTADVRGVALIGYAMAVVGGPTLGPIIGGAIIVTGTGWRWTQYLTGIGIIFMAVLDVLLVDESYAPVLLVRKARALRYESGNWALHAPHEEWNITLSELGHKYASFCYGILYASLATFPIAFEEVRGWNALVGSLPFLAQLIGIIIGAGGNYLNQKFYIAKWKANNYRAVPEARLPPVMVGSVLFAGGLLMFAWTGGADVHWIVPCIGIALEGIGFFTIFQAALNYLIDTFQRYAASAVAGNTALRSVFAAAFPLFIGPTLRDLGIRWGILTSLLAIATVQGAAISTDDHLVKRASLTQVSNFGNNPSGVKMFVYVPQNVQAKPPVILVLHACGWNAPKFFASTNYGQLADQHGFVLVYGGTPTDGACWDVSSSQTLTHDGGSDSTALANMVRYALKTYNGDASRVFVTGESSGAMMTQVMAAVYPDLFAAGSAFSGVPAGCFSTGTVRGWNSQCAGGKINKTPAQWAAQVHAMYSGFNGQYPRMQIYHGDADTTLNIANLDEAVKEWSGVHGYSGKAIRSTSNDPGPNLTKSVYGDRLQGIRGHGIGHVVKTNEAEVLKWFGIA
;
A
#
# COMPACT_ATOMS: atom_id res chain seq x y z
N MET A 1 21.68 1.29 4.08
CA MET A 1 22.57 2.46 3.88
C MET A 1 23.58 2.56 5.01
N ASN A 2 24.88 2.55 4.71
CA ASN A 2 25.98 2.59 5.72
C ASN A 2 26.36 4.02 6.11
N TRP A 3 25.39 4.87 6.45
CA TRP A 3 25.65 6.23 6.93
C TRP A 3 25.82 6.26 8.45
N SER A 4 26.70 7.15 8.95
CA SER A 4 26.82 7.40 10.39
C SER A 4 25.52 8.01 10.94
N PHE A 5 25.24 7.74 12.23
CA PHE A 5 24.04 8.26 12.89
C PHE A 5 23.94 9.80 12.78
N LYS A 6 25.06 10.51 12.98
CA LYS A 6 25.15 11.96 12.82
C LYS A 6 24.70 12.42 11.42
N LYS A 7 25.14 11.74 10.36
CA LYS A 7 24.75 12.05 8.98
C LYS A 7 23.25 11.84 8.75
N LYS A 8 22.69 10.76 9.29
CA LYS A 8 21.24 10.48 9.21
C LYS A 8 20.42 11.55 9.92
N CYS A 9 20.85 11.99 11.10
CA CYS A 9 20.19 13.08 11.84
C CYS A 9 20.25 14.42 11.10
N ILE A 10 21.41 14.80 10.56
CA ILE A 10 21.56 16.03 9.77
C ILE A 10 20.64 15.99 8.55
N CYS A 11 20.66 14.89 7.80
CA CYS A 11 19.79 14.72 6.62
C CYS A 11 18.30 14.77 7.00
N THR A 12 17.90 14.14 8.10
CA THR A 12 16.52 14.20 8.62
C THR A 12 16.10 15.62 9.00
N GLY A 13 16.98 16.35 9.68
CA GLY A 13 16.74 17.74 10.07
C GLY A 13 16.58 18.65 8.87
N LEU A 14 17.49 18.56 7.90
CA LEU A 14 17.46 19.33 6.66
C LEU A 14 16.17 19.09 5.88
N TYR A 15 15.83 17.84 5.56
CA TYR A 15 14.56 17.52 4.89
C TYR A 15 13.34 17.94 5.71
N GLY A 16 13.41 17.87 7.05
CA GLY A 16 12.37 18.38 7.94
C GLY A 16 12.15 19.89 7.79
N PHE A 17 13.22 20.69 7.80
CA PHE A 17 13.14 22.14 7.60
C PHE A 17 12.72 22.51 6.17
N THR A 18 13.16 21.77 5.16
CA THR A 18 12.74 21.96 3.76
C THR A 18 11.23 21.70 3.61
N ALA A 19 10.73 20.64 4.25
CA ALA A 19 9.29 20.37 4.34
C ALA A 19 8.53 21.44 5.13
N MET A 20 9.11 21.93 6.23
CA MET A 20 8.57 23.03 7.02
C MET A 20 8.35 24.27 6.16
N PHE A 21 9.34 24.71 5.38
CA PHE A 21 9.19 25.89 4.51
C PHE A 21 8.12 25.71 3.43
N GLY A 22 7.98 24.51 2.87
CA GLY A 22 6.87 24.18 1.96
C GLY A 22 5.50 24.35 2.61
N THR A 23 5.35 23.91 3.86
CA THR A 23 4.10 24.10 4.62
C THR A 23 3.93 25.48 5.24
N PHE A 24 5.00 26.18 5.59
CA PHE A 24 4.99 27.55 6.09
C PHE A 24 4.46 28.52 5.04
N ALA A 25 4.86 28.31 3.78
CA ALA A 25 4.37 29.06 2.63
C ALA A 25 2.85 29.04 2.46
N SER A 26 2.16 28.01 2.99
CA SER A 26 0.69 27.93 2.91
C SER A 26 0.01 28.92 3.86
N ALA A 27 0.59 29.13 5.05
CA ALA A 27 -0.07 29.78 6.18
C ALA A 27 0.43 31.20 6.48
N VAL A 28 1.68 31.54 6.14
CA VAL A 28 2.25 32.89 6.37
C VAL A 28 1.47 34.01 5.67
N TYR A 29 0.71 33.65 4.63
CA TYR A 29 -0.16 34.57 3.90
C TYR A 29 -1.47 34.88 4.66
N SER A 30 -1.91 34.05 5.62
CA SER A 30 -3.22 34.19 6.27
C SER A 30 -3.48 35.58 6.89
N PRO A 31 -2.57 36.14 7.71
CA PRO A 31 -2.77 37.47 8.29
C PRO A 31 -2.79 38.61 7.26
N ALA A 32 -2.29 38.34 6.05
CA ALA A 32 -2.17 39.32 4.99
C ALA A 32 -3.42 39.43 4.12
N VAL A 33 -4.36 38.50 4.24
CA VAL A 33 -5.58 38.39 3.40
C VAL A 33 -6.35 39.71 3.35
N SER A 34 -6.58 40.35 4.50
CA SER A 34 -7.32 41.62 4.60
C SER A 34 -6.59 42.79 3.93
N GLU A 35 -5.26 42.80 3.96
CA GLU A 35 -4.46 43.82 3.27
C GLU A 35 -4.45 43.59 1.76
N VAL A 36 -4.35 42.34 1.31
CA VAL A 36 -4.41 41.97 -0.11
C VAL A 36 -5.74 42.38 -0.72
N ALA A 37 -6.85 42.11 -0.02
CA ALA A 37 -8.19 42.52 -0.44
C ALA A 37 -8.28 44.03 -0.68
N ARG A 38 -7.69 44.82 0.22
CA ARG A 38 -7.64 46.28 0.12
C ARG A 38 -6.76 46.76 -1.03
N VAL A 39 -5.58 46.18 -1.19
CA VAL A 39 -4.60 46.59 -2.22
C VAL A 39 -5.09 46.32 -3.63
N PHE A 40 -5.76 45.18 -3.86
CA PHE A 40 -6.28 44.82 -5.18
C PHE A 40 -7.75 45.21 -5.39
N ASN A 41 -8.37 45.84 -4.39
CA ASN A 41 -9.78 46.26 -4.41
C ASN A 41 -10.73 45.09 -4.75
N VAL A 42 -10.54 43.96 -4.07
CA VAL A 42 -11.36 42.73 -4.22
C VAL A 42 -11.95 42.32 -2.87
N GLY A 43 -12.97 41.47 -2.89
CA GLY A 43 -13.53 40.91 -1.66
C GLY A 43 -12.52 40.05 -0.88
N THR A 44 -12.70 39.97 0.43
CA THR A 44 -11.89 39.11 1.32
C THR A 44 -11.92 37.64 0.87
N GLU A 45 -13.08 37.18 0.39
CA GLU A 45 -13.25 35.82 -0.18
C GLU A 45 -12.34 35.58 -1.39
N VAL A 46 -12.19 36.58 -2.27
CA VAL A 46 -11.28 36.49 -3.43
C VAL A 46 -9.82 36.45 -2.97
N SER A 47 -9.48 37.16 -1.90
CA SER A 47 -8.12 37.13 -1.34
C SER A 47 -7.80 35.81 -0.62
N LEU A 48 -8.81 35.18 -0.02
CA LEU A 48 -8.72 33.84 0.59
C LEU A 48 -8.44 32.73 -0.43
N LEU A 49 -8.89 32.90 -1.68
CA LEU A 49 -8.56 31.96 -2.77
C LEU A 49 -7.04 31.75 -2.93
N GLY A 50 -6.21 32.73 -2.54
CA GLY A 50 -4.75 32.59 -2.56
C GLY A 50 -4.23 31.49 -1.62
N ILE A 51 -4.93 31.21 -0.52
CA ILE A 51 -4.63 30.08 0.38
C ILE A 51 -5.17 28.78 -0.24
N SER A 52 -6.41 28.80 -0.70
CA SER A 52 -7.07 27.62 -1.27
C SER A 52 -6.36 27.09 -2.52
N LEU A 53 -6.01 27.95 -3.47
CA LEU A 53 -5.31 27.56 -4.70
C LEU A 53 -3.91 27.00 -4.42
N PHE A 54 -3.19 27.57 -3.46
CA PHE A 54 -1.93 26.99 -3.01
C PHE A 54 -2.15 25.57 -2.49
N LEU A 55 -3.18 25.33 -1.67
CA LEU A 55 -3.46 24.01 -1.11
C LEU A 55 -3.97 23.01 -2.15
N ILE A 56 -4.73 23.44 -3.16
CA ILE A 56 -5.09 22.60 -4.30
C ILE A 56 -3.82 22.17 -5.04
N GLY A 57 -2.94 23.12 -5.36
CA GLY A 57 -1.64 22.81 -5.96
C GLY A 57 -0.84 21.85 -5.09
N PHE A 58 -0.82 22.10 -3.78
CA PHE A 58 -0.13 21.27 -2.78
C PHE A 58 -0.69 19.84 -2.69
N GLY A 59 -1.97 19.64 -3.03
CA GLY A 59 -2.59 18.33 -3.14
C GLY A 59 -2.30 17.60 -4.45
N ILE A 60 -2.11 18.34 -5.55
CA ILE A 60 -1.81 17.78 -6.88
C ILE A 60 -0.34 17.38 -6.98
N GLY A 61 0.59 18.22 -6.50
CA GLY A 61 2.03 17.99 -6.61
C GLY A 61 2.52 16.62 -6.14
N PRO A 62 2.05 16.05 -5.01
CA PRO A 62 2.38 14.69 -4.57
C PRO A 62 2.22 13.61 -5.63
N LEU A 63 1.19 13.73 -6.49
CA LEU A 63 0.89 12.75 -7.54
C LEU A 63 1.96 12.74 -8.65
N VAL A 64 2.75 13.80 -8.74
CA VAL A 64 3.83 13.97 -9.72
C VAL A 64 5.18 13.68 -9.07
N TRP A 65 5.45 14.27 -7.91
CA TRP A 65 6.79 14.25 -7.31
C TRP A 65 7.16 12.91 -6.67
N VAL A 66 6.19 12.16 -6.15
CA VAL A 66 6.45 10.86 -5.54
C VAL A 66 6.92 9.83 -6.58
N PRO A 67 6.19 9.60 -7.69
CA PRO A 67 6.65 8.74 -8.77
C PRO A 67 8.02 9.16 -9.32
N LEU A 68 8.21 10.45 -9.57
CA LEU A 68 9.49 10.96 -10.07
C LEU A 68 10.65 10.69 -9.11
N SER A 69 10.41 10.69 -7.80
CA SER A 69 11.43 10.37 -6.81
C SER A 69 11.85 8.89 -6.78
N GLU A 70 10.96 8.00 -7.22
CA GLU A 70 11.23 6.56 -7.33
C GLU A 70 11.97 6.20 -8.61
N VAL A 71 11.92 7.09 -9.63
CA VAL A 71 12.62 6.91 -10.91
C VAL A 71 13.96 7.65 -10.93
N TYR A 72 13.97 8.92 -10.53
CA TYR A 72 15.11 9.81 -10.70
C TYR A 72 15.93 10.01 -9.41
N GLY A 73 15.50 9.41 -8.30
CA GLY A 73 16.13 9.54 -6.98
C GLY A 73 15.47 10.60 -6.11
N ARG A 74 15.66 10.48 -4.79
CA ARG A 74 14.95 11.29 -3.78
C ARG A 74 15.50 12.72 -3.72
N LYS A 75 16.80 12.92 -3.91
CA LYS A 75 17.43 14.25 -3.80
C LYS A 75 16.90 15.21 -4.87
N ASN A 76 16.97 14.79 -6.13
CA ASN A 76 16.61 15.66 -7.26
C ASN A 76 15.09 15.88 -7.38
N ALA A 77 14.29 14.87 -7.04
CA ALA A 77 12.83 15.00 -7.02
C ALA A 77 12.30 15.91 -5.88
N VAL A 78 13.14 16.28 -4.92
CA VAL A 78 12.80 17.28 -3.89
C VAL A 78 13.39 18.65 -4.21
N LEU A 79 14.69 18.72 -4.50
CA LEU A 79 15.37 20.02 -4.60
C LEU A 79 14.96 20.82 -5.84
N THR A 80 14.83 20.17 -6.99
CA THR A 80 14.44 20.84 -8.24
C THR A 80 13.07 21.51 -8.12
N PRO A 81 11.99 20.79 -7.74
CA PRO A 81 10.70 21.45 -7.55
C PRO A 81 10.75 22.48 -6.40
N PHE A 82 11.48 22.23 -5.31
CA PHE A 82 11.58 23.20 -4.22
C PHE A 82 12.20 24.54 -4.65
N LEU A 83 13.23 24.53 -5.51
CA LEU A 83 13.80 25.74 -6.11
C LEU A 83 12.80 26.47 -7.02
N ILE A 84 12.01 25.72 -7.81
CA ILE A 84 10.97 26.30 -8.65
C ILE A 84 9.87 26.95 -7.79
N ALA A 85 9.53 26.34 -6.64
CA ALA A 85 8.60 26.94 -5.68
C ALA A 85 9.08 28.30 -5.17
N ALA A 86 10.40 28.48 -5.00
CA ALA A 86 10.98 29.78 -4.62
C ALA A 86 10.72 30.85 -5.68
N ILE A 87 10.86 30.50 -6.97
CA ILE A 87 10.61 31.43 -8.08
C ILE A 87 9.17 31.91 -8.04
N PHE A 88 8.22 30.99 -7.84
CA PHE A 88 6.80 31.36 -7.71
C PHE A 88 6.50 32.13 -6.42
N ALA A 89 7.24 31.91 -5.33
CA ALA A 89 7.13 32.73 -4.11
C ALA A 89 7.53 34.19 -4.39
N PHE A 90 8.66 34.42 -5.07
CA PHE A 90 9.06 35.77 -5.48
C PHE A 90 8.08 36.38 -6.49
N GLY A 91 7.58 35.57 -7.44
CA GLY A 91 6.53 35.98 -8.38
C GLY A 91 5.24 36.43 -7.68
N ALA A 92 4.80 35.69 -6.65
CA ALA A 92 3.64 36.05 -5.84
C ALA A 92 3.85 37.38 -5.09
N GLY A 93 5.05 37.61 -4.52
CA GLY A 93 5.39 38.88 -3.87
C GLY A 93 5.46 40.07 -4.84
N ALA A 94 5.91 39.82 -6.07
CA ALA A 94 6.03 40.83 -7.13
C ALA A 94 4.71 41.08 -7.90
N ALA A 95 3.62 40.38 -7.56
CA ALA A 95 2.36 40.47 -8.28
C ALA A 95 1.78 41.90 -8.26
N LYS A 96 1.37 42.35 -9.46
CA LYS A 96 0.74 43.66 -9.71
C LYS A 96 -0.77 43.57 -9.85
N ASP A 97 -1.30 42.36 -9.98
CA ASP A 97 -2.71 42.05 -10.10
C ASP A 97 -3.05 40.75 -9.35
N ILE A 98 -4.32 40.56 -9.05
CA ILE A 98 -4.80 39.42 -8.29
C ILE A 98 -4.62 38.09 -9.06
N GLN A 99 -4.69 38.10 -10.39
CA GLN A 99 -4.61 36.89 -11.21
C GLN A 99 -3.20 36.29 -11.15
N THR A 100 -2.19 37.15 -11.30
CA THR A 100 -0.78 36.80 -11.15
C THR A 100 -0.51 36.22 -9.75
N LEU A 101 -1.08 36.82 -8.71
CA LEU A 101 -0.98 36.29 -7.35
C LEU A 101 -1.57 34.88 -7.26
N MET A 102 -2.78 34.67 -7.77
CA MET A 102 -3.46 33.36 -7.74
C MET A 102 -2.70 32.28 -8.51
N ILE A 103 -2.22 32.60 -9.72
CA ILE A 103 -1.44 31.67 -10.55
C ILE A 103 -0.13 31.30 -9.86
N CYS A 104 0.61 32.30 -9.35
CA CYS A 104 1.87 32.04 -8.66
C CYS A 104 1.64 31.18 -7.41
N ARG A 105 0.59 31.45 -6.63
CA ARG A 105 0.22 30.68 -5.44
C ARG A 105 -0.10 29.22 -5.77
N PHE A 106 -0.86 28.96 -6.85
CA PHE A 106 -1.17 27.60 -7.30
C PHE A 106 0.09 26.79 -7.62
N TRP A 107 0.97 27.34 -8.47
CA TRP A 107 2.21 26.67 -8.86
C TRP A 107 3.20 26.55 -7.69
N GLN A 108 3.31 27.58 -6.85
CA GLN A 108 4.08 27.52 -5.61
C GLN A 108 3.63 26.34 -4.73
N GLY A 109 2.32 26.08 -4.65
CA GLY A 109 1.76 24.92 -3.96
C GLY A 109 2.17 23.59 -4.56
N ILE A 110 2.04 23.43 -5.89
CA ILE A 110 2.45 22.22 -6.61
C ILE A 110 3.91 21.90 -6.31
N PHE A 111 4.80 22.85 -6.57
CA PHE A 111 6.24 22.65 -6.44
C PHE A 111 6.69 22.57 -4.98
N GLY A 112 6.06 23.34 -4.08
CA GLY A 112 6.35 23.36 -2.64
C GLY A 112 5.90 22.11 -1.87
N SER A 113 5.09 21.25 -2.48
CA SER A 113 4.65 19.98 -1.88
C SER A 113 5.69 18.86 -1.94
N ALA A 114 6.65 18.94 -2.89
CA ALA A 114 7.61 17.87 -3.14
C ALA A 114 8.44 17.45 -1.91
N PRO A 115 8.95 18.38 -1.08
CA PRO A 115 9.67 17.99 0.13
C PRO A 115 8.79 17.23 1.13
N VAL A 116 7.50 17.56 1.23
CA VAL A 116 6.60 16.98 2.24
C VAL A 116 6.22 15.52 1.92
N THR A 117 6.19 15.15 0.65
CA THR A 117 5.77 13.79 0.26
C THR A 117 6.94 12.85 0.07
N ASN A 118 8.05 13.36 -0.45
CA ASN A 118 9.24 12.55 -0.71
C ASN A 118 10.08 12.30 0.55
N THR A 119 10.05 13.19 1.55
CA THR A 119 10.81 13.00 2.80
C THR A 119 10.38 11.75 3.56
N GLY A 120 9.10 11.36 3.51
CA GLY A 120 8.64 10.09 4.09
C GLY A 120 9.39 8.88 3.49
N GLY A 121 9.61 8.89 2.17
CA GLY A 121 10.42 7.89 1.47
C GLY A 121 11.89 7.93 1.88
N VAL A 122 12.48 9.13 1.95
CA VAL A 122 13.87 9.33 2.41
C VAL A 122 14.09 8.74 3.81
N LEU A 123 13.17 8.99 4.74
CA LEU A 123 13.25 8.46 6.10
C LEU A 123 13.13 6.94 6.14
N GLY A 124 12.32 6.35 5.24
CA GLY A 124 12.27 4.91 5.02
C GLY A 124 13.59 4.34 4.48
N ASP A 125 14.30 5.09 3.64
CA ASP A 125 15.56 4.65 3.01
C ASP A 125 16.75 4.70 4.00
N ILE A 126 16.78 5.67 4.92
CA ILE A 126 17.93 5.91 5.83
C ILE A 126 17.77 5.28 7.23
N TRP A 127 16.55 5.17 7.75
CA TRP A 127 16.27 4.68 9.11
C TRP A 127 15.65 3.28 9.12
N THR A 128 16.16 2.43 10.00
CA THR A 128 15.60 1.11 10.29
C THR A 128 14.33 1.25 11.14
N ALA A 129 13.43 0.26 11.05
CA ALA A 129 12.07 0.35 11.62
C ALA A 129 12.02 0.60 13.14
N ASP A 130 13.05 0.20 13.87
CA ASP A 130 13.22 0.38 15.32
C ASP A 130 13.37 1.85 15.73
N VAL A 131 14.13 2.64 14.95
CA VAL A 131 14.41 4.07 15.23
C VAL A 131 13.65 5.03 14.32
N ARG A 132 13.11 4.55 13.19
CA ARG A 132 12.37 5.34 12.20
C ARG A 132 11.19 6.11 12.80
N GLY A 133 10.48 5.50 13.77
CA GLY A 133 9.34 6.15 14.43
C GLY A 133 9.72 7.45 15.14
N VAL A 134 10.92 7.52 15.74
CA VAL A 134 11.42 8.73 16.41
C VAL A 134 11.81 9.81 15.39
N ALA A 135 12.47 9.42 14.30
CA ALA A 135 12.82 10.34 13.22
C ALA A 135 11.56 10.95 12.57
N LEU A 136 10.51 10.15 12.39
CA LEU A 136 9.22 10.61 11.86
C LEU A 136 8.50 11.58 12.80
N ILE A 137 8.67 11.48 14.12
CA ILE A 137 8.14 12.48 15.06
C ILE A 137 8.79 13.85 14.81
N GLY A 138 10.13 13.90 14.71
CA GLY A 138 10.86 15.13 14.42
C GLY A 138 10.44 15.76 13.09
N TYR A 139 10.32 14.92 12.05
CA TYR A 139 9.82 15.33 10.75
C TYR A 139 8.38 15.87 10.80
N ALA A 140 7.46 15.14 11.42
CA ALA A 140 6.07 15.56 11.55
C ALA A 140 5.93 16.89 12.31
N MET A 141 6.75 17.11 13.34
CA MET A 141 6.81 18.41 14.04
C MET A 141 7.22 19.53 13.10
N ALA A 142 8.18 19.32 12.20
CA ALA A 142 8.59 20.34 11.24
C ALA A 142 7.47 20.65 10.22
N VAL A 143 6.80 19.62 9.71
CA VAL A 143 5.67 19.77 8.75
C VAL A 143 4.46 20.49 9.36
N VAL A 144 4.19 20.29 10.65
CA VAL A 144 3.06 20.92 11.35
C VAL A 144 3.46 22.27 11.94
N GLY A 145 4.71 22.43 12.35
CA GLY A 145 5.25 23.68 12.90
C GLY A 145 5.23 24.81 11.88
N GLY A 146 5.40 24.52 10.59
CA GLY A 146 5.31 25.52 9.52
C GLY A 146 3.98 26.29 9.51
N PRO A 147 2.82 25.60 9.38
CA PRO A 147 1.51 26.23 9.42
C PRO A 147 1.18 26.95 10.73
N THR A 148 1.75 26.51 11.85
CA THR A 148 1.52 27.14 13.16
C THR A 148 2.36 28.40 13.36
N LEU A 149 3.61 28.42 12.89
CA LEU A 149 4.50 29.58 12.98
C LEU A 149 4.22 30.63 11.88
N GLY A 150 3.68 30.19 10.74
CA GLY A 150 3.34 31.03 9.59
C GLY A 150 2.53 32.27 9.96
N PRO A 151 1.33 32.13 10.54
CA PRO A 151 0.49 33.27 10.89
C PRO A 151 1.13 34.23 11.90
N ILE A 152 1.92 33.73 12.84
CA ILE A 152 2.61 34.60 13.82
C ILE A 152 3.62 35.50 13.12
N ILE A 153 4.45 34.91 12.24
CA ILE A 153 5.46 35.66 11.47
C ILE A 153 4.78 36.58 10.45
N GLY A 154 3.72 36.10 9.78
CA GLY A 154 2.91 36.90 8.86
C GLY A 154 2.30 38.11 9.56
N GLY A 155 1.68 37.92 10.72
CA GLY A 155 1.08 38.99 11.52
C GLY A 155 2.10 40.03 11.96
N ALA A 156 3.31 39.59 12.34
CA ALA A 156 4.41 40.51 12.66
C ALA A 156 4.83 41.37 11.45
N ILE A 157 4.91 40.78 10.25
CA ILE A 157 5.23 41.50 9.00
C ILE A 157 4.16 42.56 8.69
N ILE A 158 2.88 42.23 8.87
CA ILE A 158 1.78 43.17 8.64
C ILE A 158 1.82 44.32 9.66
N VAL A 159 2.01 44.03 10.95
CA VAL A 159 2.03 45.06 12.01
C VAL A 159 3.24 45.98 11.89
N THR A 160 4.39 45.48 11.43
CA THR A 160 5.60 46.31 11.22
C THR A 160 5.53 47.24 10.01
N GLY A 161 4.46 47.16 9.19
CA GLY A 161 4.22 48.08 8.08
C GLY A 161 5.04 47.82 6.82
N THR A 162 5.77 46.69 6.75
CA THR A 162 6.51 46.30 5.54
C THR A 162 5.59 45.83 4.40
N GLY A 163 4.33 45.49 4.72
CA GLY A 163 3.27 45.16 3.78
C GLY A 163 3.22 43.68 3.38
N TRP A 164 2.08 43.24 2.84
CA TRP A 164 1.79 41.82 2.59
C TRP A 164 2.80 41.11 1.70
N ARG A 165 3.47 41.82 0.77
CA ARG A 165 4.44 41.24 -0.18
C ARG A 165 5.61 40.59 0.51
N TRP A 166 6.03 41.11 1.66
CA TRP A 166 7.15 40.56 2.43
C TRP A 166 6.85 39.18 3.01
N THR A 167 5.59 38.80 3.20
CA THR A 167 5.23 37.42 3.56
C THR A 167 5.69 36.43 2.48
N GLN A 168 5.63 36.82 1.20
CA GLN A 168 6.05 36.00 0.07
C GLN A 168 7.55 36.06 -0.16
N TYR A 169 8.17 37.24 -0.04
CA TYR A 169 9.62 37.39 -0.17
C TYR A 169 10.38 36.64 0.92
N LEU A 170 9.93 36.70 2.18
CA LEU A 170 10.52 35.92 3.27
C LEU A 170 10.47 34.42 2.97
N THR A 171 9.33 33.96 2.46
CA THR A 171 9.15 32.55 2.06
C THR A 171 10.14 32.17 0.96
N GLY A 172 10.27 32.98 -0.10
CA GLY A 172 11.22 32.74 -1.19
C GLY A 172 12.67 32.70 -0.71
N ILE A 173 13.07 33.65 0.14
CA ILE A 173 14.43 33.70 0.72
C ILE A 173 14.71 32.45 1.57
N GLY A 174 13.76 32.06 2.41
CA GLY A 174 13.87 30.86 3.25
C GLY A 174 13.99 29.57 2.44
N ILE A 175 13.20 29.44 1.37
CA ILE A 175 13.28 28.29 0.45
C ILE A 175 14.65 28.24 -0.24
N ILE A 176 15.16 29.37 -0.77
CA ILE A 176 16.48 29.40 -1.42
C ILE A 176 17.60 29.06 -0.43
N PHE A 177 17.56 29.64 0.78
CA PHE A 177 18.55 29.36 1.82
C PHE A 177 18.60 27.87 2.15
N MET A 178 17.45 27.24 2.38
CA MET A 178 17.37 25.81 2.65
C MET A 178 17.79 24.97 1.44
N ALA A 179 17.40 25.34 0.22
CA ALA A 179 17.80 24.62 -0.98
C ALA A 179 19.33 24.65 -1.18
N VAL A 180 19.99 25.77 -0.88
CA VAL A 180 21.46 25.87 -0.93
C VAL A 180 22.10 24.95 0.10
N LEU A 181 21.60 24.94 1.35
CA LEU A 181 22.09 24.02 2.37
C LEU A 181 21.90 22.55 1.97
N ASP A 182 20.74 22.22 1.42
CA ASP A 182 20.42 20.86 0.99
C ASP A 182 21.30 20.41 -0.19
N VAL A 183 21.56 21.30 -1.16
CA VAL A 183 22.47 20.99 -2.27
C VAL A 183 23.86 20.62 -1.75
N LEU A 184 24.36 21.36 -0.76
CA LEU A 184 25.70 21.18 -0.18
C LEU A 184 25.81 20.00 0.79
N LEU A 185 24.77 19.69 1.56
CA LEU A 185 24.85 18.77 2.71
C LEU A 185 24.03 17.49 2.56
N VAL A 186 23.00 17.46 1.70
CA VAL A 186 22.16 16.28 1.48
C VAL A 186 22.76 15.41 0.39
N ASP A 187 22.91 14.12 0.67
CA ASP A 187 23.32 13.12 -0.31
C ASP A 187 22.12 12.29 -0.78
N GLU A 188 22.24 11.68 -1.97
CA GLU A 188 21.21 10.80 -2.50
C GLU A 188 21.00 9.58 -1.57
N SER A 189 19.75 9.34 -1.17
CA SER A 189 19.38 8.27 -0.26
C SER A 189 18.86 7.02 -0.96
N TYR A 190 18.44 7.13 -2.22
CA TYR A 190 17.77 6.06 -2.93
C TYR A 190 18.74 4.97 -3.41
N ALA A 191 18.69 3.81 -2.76
CA ALA A 191 19.61 2.70 -3.03
C ALA A 191 19.59 2.20 -4.50
N PRO A 192 18.43 2.09 -5.19
CA PRO A 192 18.41 1.67 -6.60
C PRO A 192 19.20 2.61 -7.51
N VAL A 193 19.03 3.93 -7.39
CA VAL A 193 19.78 4.92 -8.20
C VAL A 193 21.28 4.90 -7.87
N LEU A 194 21.66 4.70 -6.61
CA LEU A 194 23.06 4.52 -6.23
C LEU A 194 23.68 3.28 -6.86
N LEU A 195 22.92 2.17 -6.94
CA LEU A 195 23.36 0.94 -7.61
C LEU A 195 23.47 1.12 -9.13
N VAL A 196 22.57 1.88 -9.76
CA VAL A 196 22.68 2.25 -11.18
C VAL A 196 23.95 3.07 -11.44
N ARG A 197 24.24 4.07 -10.58
CA ARG A 197 25.47 4.87 -10.69
C ARG A 197 26.72 4.00 -10.55
N LYS A 198 26.71 3.06 -9.60
CA LYS A 198 27.82 2.11 -9.40
C LYS A 198 27.97 1.14 -10.57
N ALA A 199 26.87 0.57 -11.07
CA ALA A 199 26.88 -0.31 -12.24
C ALA A 199 27.44 0.43 -13.46
N ARG A 200 27.02 1.68 -13.69
CA ARG A 200 27.54 2.53 -14.76
C ARG A 200 29.05 2.81 -14.61
N ALA A 201 29.51 3.16 -13.42
CA ALA A 201 30.95 3.36 -13.17
C ALA A 201 31.75 2.07 -13.44
N LEU A 202 31.25 0.92 -12.95
CA LEU A 202 31.87 -0.37 -13.18
C LEU A 202 31.87 -0.79 -14.66
N ARG A 203 30.85 -0.43 -15.47
CA ARG A 203 30.89 -0.64 -16.93
C ARG A 203 32.06 0.10 -17.57
N TYR A 204 32.25 1.36 -17.20
CA TYR A 204 33.33 2.19 -17.75
C TYR A 204 34.72 1.74 -17.28
N GLU A 205 34.86 1.32 -16.02
CA GLU A 205 36.14 0.84 -15.47
C GLU A 205 36.52 -0.58 -15.95
N SER A 206 35.54 -1.48 -16.06
CA SER A 206 35.80 -2.90 -16.41
C SER A 206 35.66 -3.20 -17.91
N GLY A 207 35.09 -2.29 -18.70
CA GLY A 207 34.72 -2.53 -20.10
C GLY A 207 33.59 -3.56 -20.29
N ASN A 208 33.04 -4.10 -19.20
CA ASN A 208 31.99 -5.11 -19.23
C ASN A 208 30.60 -4.46 -19.22
N TRP A 209 29.99 -4.38 -20.40
CA TRP A 209 28.68 -3.79 -20.61
C TRP A 209 27.51 -4.63 -20.08
N ALA A 210 27.75 -5.91 -19.72
CA ALA A 210 26.70 -6.81 -19.20
C ALA A 210 26.34 -6.55 -17.72
N LEU A 211 27.05 -5.67 -17.02
CA LEU A 211 26.70 -5.28 -15.66
C LEU A 211 25.46 -4.39 -15.68
N HIS A 212 24.30 -4.90 -15.28
CA HIS A 212 23.06 -4.13 -15.15
C HIS A 212 22.53 -4.15 -13.71
N ALA A 213 22.07 -2.98 -13.25
CA ALA A 213 21.34 -2.90 -11.99
C ALA A 213 19.89 -3.35 -12.25
N PRO A 214 19.26 -4.13 -11.36
CA PRO A 214 17.87 -4.59 -11.54
C PRO A 214 16.84 -3.46 -11.77
N HIS A 215 17.17 -2.23 -11.37
CA HIS A 215 16.34 -1.05 -11.57
C HIS A 215 16.38 -0.51 -13.02
N GLU A 216 17.38 -0.88 -13.84
CA GLU A 216 17.48 -0.51 -15.27
C GLU A 216 16.62 -1.39 -16.18
N GLU A 217 16.12 -2.53 -15.68
CA GLU A 217 15.26 -3.46 -16.43
C GLU A 217 13.76 -3.18 -16.20
N TRP A 218 13.42 -2.15 -15.42
CA TRP A 218 12.06 -1.84 -15.03
C TRP A 218 11.36 -0.92 -16.06
N ASN A 219 10.37 -1.44 -16.78
CA ASN A 219 9.51 -0.66 -17.66
C ASN A 219 8.36 -0.02 -16.86
N ILE A 220 8.31 1.31 -16.83
CA ILE A 220 7.29 2.08 -16.10
C ILE A 220 6.06 2.24 -17.00
N THR A 221 4.91 1.73 -16.55
CA THR A 221 3.61 1.98 -17.20
C THR A 221 2.81 2.97 -16.36
N LEU A 222 2.36 4.08 -16.96
CA LEU A 222 1.64 5.19 -16.30
C LEU A 222 0.34 4.77 -15.59
N SER A 223 -0.19 3.57 -15.85
CA SER A 223 -1.46 3.10 -15.27
C SER A 223 -1.34 2.47 -13.88
N GLU A 224 -0.14 2.21 -13.36
CA GLU A 224 0.04 1.63 -12.01
C GLU A 224 -0.03 2.68 -10.88
N LEU A 225 -0.27 3.94 -11.22
CA LEU A 225 0.08 5.09 -10.37
C LEU A 225 -1.02 5.68 -9.49
N GLY A 226 -2.18 5.03 -9.35
CA GLY A 226 -3.27 5.66 -8.61
C GLY A 226 -4.22 4.70 -7.96
N HIS A 227 -4.13 4.56 -6.63
CA HIS A 227 -5.28 4.32 -5.73
C HIS A 227 -5.00 4.93 -4.34
N LYS A 228 -6.04 5.55 -3.75
CA LYS A 228 -6.07 6.33 -2.47
C LYS A 228 -6.58 5.41 -1.31
N TYR A 229 -6.55 5.73 0.00
CA TYR A 229 -7.36 6.73 0.73
C TYR A 229 -6.91 6.94 2.20
N ALA A 230 -7.11 8.17 2.71
CA ALA A 230 -7.65 8.61 4.03
C ALA A 230 -7.22 10.06 4.33
N SER A 231 -8.09 10.92 4.92
CA SER A 231 -7.66 12.06 5.78
C SER A 231 -8.85 12.88 6.34
N PHE A 232 -8.91 13.06 7.67
CA PHE A 232 -9.94 13.85 8.38
C PHE A 232 -9.32 15.04 9.16
N CYS A 233 -8.23 14.82 9.89
CA CYS A 233 -7.73 15.80 10.87
C CYS A 233 -7.04 17.03 10.27
N TYR A 234 -6.52 16.97 9.04
CA TYR A 234 -5.74 18.07 8.45
C TYR A 234 -6.62 19.22 7.91
N GLY A 235 -7.85 18.93 7.46
CA GLY A 235 -8.79 19.98 7.05
C GLY A 235 -9.15 20.90 8.20
N ILE A 236 -9.29 20.35 9.41
CA ILE A 236 -9.61 21.10 10.63
C ILE A 236 -8.44 21.98 11.07
N LEU A 237 -7.18 21.51 10.96
CA LEU A 237 -6.00 22.37 11.18
C LEU A 237 -6.03 23.60 10.26
N TYR A 238 -6.38 23.45 8.99
CA TYR A 238 -6.44 24.58 8.05
C TYR A 238 -7.69 25.43 8.22
N ALA A 239 -8.78 24.88 8.75
CA ALA A 239 -9.92 25.66 9.22
C ALA A 239 -9.47 26.64 10.33
N SER A 240 -8.60 26.19 11.24
CA SER A 240 -8.08 27.04 12.32
C SER A 240 -7.32 28.28 11.80
N LEU A 241 -6.70 28.20 10.61
CA LEU A 241 -6.03 29.33 9.96
C LEU A 241 -6.96 30.49 9.60
N ALA A 242 -8.24 30.22 9.38
CA ALA A 242 -9.27 31.23 9.12
C ALA A 242 -10.08 31.55 10.40
N THR A 243 -10.29 30.56 11.27
CA THR A 243 -11.10 30.72 12.48
C THR A 243 -10.42 31.58 13.55
N PHE A 244 -9.11 31.47 13.77
CA PHE A 244 -8.43 32.22 14.82
C PHE A 244 -8.39 33.73 14.54
N PRO A 245 -8.06 34.20 13.31
CA PRO A 245 -8.20 35.62 12.98
C PRO A 245 -9.62 36.14 13.21
N ILE A 246 -10.66 35.39 12.85
CA ILE A 246 -12.05 35.82 13.10
C ILE A 246 -12.34 35.90 14.61
N ALA A 247 -11.96 34.88 15.38
CA ALA A 247 -12.25 34.83 16.82
C ALA A 247 -11.51 35.88 17.65
N PHE A 248 -10.25 36.16 17.32
CA PHE A 248 -9.39 37.05 18.11
C PHE A 248 -9.20 38.43 17.49
N GLU A 249 -9.19 38.58 16.16
CA GLU A 249 -9.08 39.89 15.51
C GLU A 249 -10.45 40.52 15.28
N GLU A 250 -11.41 39.81 14.65
CA GLU A 250 -12.73 40.40 14.34
C GLU A 250 -13.62 40.51 15.60
N VAL A 251 -13.74 39.44 16.39
CA VAL A 251 -14.66 39.41 17.54
C VAL A 251 -14.10 40.10 18.79
N ARG A 252 -12.79 39.98 19.04
CA ARG A 252 -12.13 40.61 20.21
C ARG A 252 -11.42 41.92 19.90
N GLY A 253 -11.27 42.29 18.62
CA GLY A 253 -10.62 43.54 18.21
C GLY A 253 -9.11 43.56 18.38
N TRP A 254 -8.44 42.41 18.46
CA TRP A 254 -6.97 42.37 18.57
C TRP A 254 -6.30 42.67 17.22
N ASN A 255 -5.08 43.21 17.25
CA ASN A 255 -4.30 43.41 16.02
C ASN A 255 -3.81 42.08 15.43
N ALA A 256 -3.36 42.09 14.17
CA ALA A 256 -2.96 40.89 13.42
C ALA A 256 -1.87 40.03 14.09
N LEU A 257 -0.96 40.64 14.87
CA LEU A 257 0.06 39.89 15.60
C LEU A 257 -0.52 39.24 16.86
N VAL A 258 -1.20 40.03 17.69
CA VAL A 258 -1.78 39.55 18.96
C VAL A 258 -2.89 38.52 18.69
N GLY A 259 -3.69 38.72 17.65
CA GLY A 259 -4.70 37.78 17.16
C GLY A 259 -4.13 36.46 16.63
N SER A 260 -2.85 36.45 16.23
CA SER A 260 -2.13 35.25 15.80
C SER A 260 -1.40 34.51 16.93
N LEU A 261 -1.25 35.09 18.13
CA LEU A 261 -0.59 34.42 19.27
C LEU A 261 -1.26 33.11 19.74
N PRO A 262 -2.59 32.91 19.63
CA PRO A 262 -3.23 31.64 19.96
C PRO A 262 -2.69 30.42 19.18
N PHE A 263 -2.04 30.62 18.02
CA PHE A 263 -1.29 29.54 17.35
C PHE A 263 -0.15 28.98 18.21
N LEU A 264 0.43 29.76 19.14
CA LEU A 264 1.41 29.24 20.11
C LEU A 264 0.78 28.21 21.07
N ALA A 265 -0.48 28.40 21.46
CA ALA A 265 -1.18 27.40 22.27
C ALA A 265 -1.33 26.09 21.51
N GLN A 266 -1.63 26.16 20.21
CA GLN A 266 -1.68 24.99 19.32
C GLN A 266 -0.31 24.31 19.23
N LEU A 267 0.77 25.10 19.11
CA LEU A 267 2.15 24.60 19.08
C LEU A 267 2.54 23.87 20.36
N ILE A 268 2.18 24.42 21.52
CA ILE A 268 2.39 23.76 22.83
C ILE A 268 1.67 22.41 22.86
N GLY A 269 0.43 22.38 22.36
CA GLY A 269 -0.32 21.13 22.23
C GLY A 269 0.37 20.10 21.34
N ILE A 270 0.88 20.53 20.18
CA ILE A 270 1.64 19.69 19.25
C ILE A 270 2.88 19.10 19.92
N ILE A 271 3.64 19.89 20.68
CA ILE A 271 4.85 19.44 21.41
C ILE A 271 4.48 18.38 22.46
N ILE A 272 3.40 18.59 23.21
CA ILE A 272 2.91 17.61 24.19
C ILE A 272 2.47 16.31 23.49
N GLY A 273 1.75 16.42 22.37
CA GLY A 273 1.37 15.26 21.56
C GLY A 273 2.58 14.49 21.00
N ALA A 274 3.65 15.20 20.63
CA ALA A 274 4.91 14.59 20.21
C ALA A 274 5.58 13.80 21.34
N GLY A 275 5.57 14.33 22.56
CA GLY A 275 6.00 13.61 23.76
C GLY A 275 5.19 12.32 23.99
N GLY A 276 3.87 12.39 23.87
CA GLY A 276 2.99 11.21 23.98
C GLY A 276 3.31 10.12 22.95
N ASN A 277 3.53 10.49 21.70
CA ASN A 277 3.93 9.55 20.63
C ASN A 277 5.33 8.96 20.87
N TYR A 278 6.27 9.75 21.39
CA TYR A 278 7.59 9.27 21.75
C TYR A 278 7.53 8.21 22.86
N LEU A 279 6.66 8.41 23.87
CA LEU A 279 6.42 7.40 24.91
C LEU A 279 5.81 6.13 24.31
N ASN A 280 4.84 6.26 23.39
CA ASN A 280 4.25 5.11 22.69
C ASN A 280 5.25 4.34 21.83
N GLN A 281 6.32 4.97 21.33
CA GLN A 281 7.38 4.28 20.60
C GLN A 281 8.01 3.14 21.42
N LYS A 282 8.13 3.31 22.75
CA LYS A 282 8.64 2.24 23.64
C LYS A 282 7.71 1.03 23.66
N PHE A 283 6.41 1.27 23.73
CA PHE A 283 5.37 0.23 23.65
C PHE A 283 5.38 -0.49 22.29
N TYR A 284 5.50 0.28 21.19
CA TYR A 284 5.60 -0.28 19.85
C TYR A 284 6.83 -1.19 19.70
N ILE A 285 8.00 -0.78 20.16
CA ILE A 285 9.23 -1.59 20.07
C ILE A 285 9.07 -2.92 20.83
N ALA A 286 8.40 -2.91 21.99
CA ALA A 286 8.13 -4.13 22.75
C ALA A 286 7.23 -5.10 21.95
N LYS A 287 6.17 -4.59 21.31
CA LYS A 287 5.28 -5.39 20.45
C LYS A 287 5.95 -5.86 19.16
N TRP A 288 6.82 -5.04 18.58
CA TRP A 288 7.64 -5.38 17.41
C TRP A 288 8.61 -6.53 17.70
N LYS A 289 9.30 -6.49 18.85
CA LYS A 289 10.15 -7.60 19.31
C LYS A 289 9.35 -8.87 19.57
N ALA A 290 8.17 -8.75 20.19
CA ALA A 290 7.27 -9.89 20.43
C ALA A 290 6.71 -10.50 19.13
N ASN A 291 6.65 -9.73 18.04
CA ASN A 291 6.16 -10.16 16.73
C ASN A 291 7.27 -10.58 15.76
N ASN A 292 8.36 -11.18 16.26
CA ASN A 292 9.49 -11.65 15.44
C ASN A 292 10.07 -10.57 14.50
N TYR A 293 10.17 -9.33 14.97
CA TYR A 293 10.71 -8.19 14.22
C TYR A 293 9.90 -7.83 12.96
N ARG A 294 8.63 -8.24 12.88
CA ARG A 294 7.69 -7.79 11.84
C ARG A 294 6.90 -6.58 12.33
N ALA A 295 6.70 -5.60 11.45
CA ALA A 295 5.94 -4.38 11.77
C ALA A 295 4.52 -4.73 12.25
N VAL A 296 4.04 -4.02 13.28
CA VAL A 296 2.69 -4.18 13.86
C VAL A 296 1.97 -2.83 13.76
N PRO A 297 1.31 -2.53 12.63
CA PRO A 297 0.63 -1.25 12.43
C PRO A 297 -0.35 -0.90 13.57
N GLU A 298 -1.09 -1.88 14.08
CA GLU A 298 -2.13 -1.69 15.11
C GLU A 298 -1.58 -1.18 16.44
N ALA A 299 -0.31 -1.46 16.75
CA ALA A 299 0.35 -0.95 17.95
C ALA A 299 0.59 0.57 17.91
N ARG A 300 0.30 1.23 16.77
CA ARG A 300 0.31 2.69 16.61
C ARG A 300 -1.01 3.37 17.02
N LEU A 301 -2.10 2.61 17.17
CA LEU A 301 -3.45 3.14 17.40
C LEU A 301 -3.77 3.67 18.82
N PRO A 302 -3.15 3.20 19.93
CA PRO A 302 -3.55 3.67 21.26
C PRO A 302 -3.47 5.19 21.48
N PRO A 303 -2.42 5.91 21.03
CA PRO A 303 -2.40 7.38 21.08
C PRO A 303 -3.50 8.04 20.26
N VAL A 304 -3.96 7.41 19.18
CA VAL A 304 -5.06 7.93 18.34
C VAL A 304 -6.36 7.98 19.14
N MET A 305 -6.63 6.96 19.96
CA MET A 305 -7.86 6.89 20.76
C MET A 305 -7.94 8.04 21.77
N VAL A 306 -6.85 8.26 22.52
CA VAL A 306 -6.76 9.37 23.47
C VAL A 306 -6.75 10.71 22.73
N GLY A 307 -5.99 10.80 21.64
CA GLY A 307 -5.90 11.99 20.80
C GLY A 307 -7.26 12.42 20.25
N SER A 308 -8.10 11.49 19.82
CA SER A 308 -9.43 11.76 19.26
C SER A 308 -10.37 12.41 20.26
N VAL A 309 -10.34 11.98 21.53
CA VAL A 309 -11.14 12.56 22.61
C VAL A 309 -10.66 13.98 22.94
N LEU A 310 -9.34 14.18 23.06
CA LEU A 310 -8.76 15.49 23.32
C LEU A 310 -9.00 16.46 22.17
N PHE A 311 -8.93 15.97 20.93
CA PHE A 311 -9.20 16.75 19.73
C PHE A 311 -10.65 17.28 19.70
N ALA A 312 -11.63 16.38 19.84
CA ALA A 312 -13.04 16.75 19.85
C ALA A 312 -13.40 17.64 21.05
N GLY A 313 -12.90 17.31 22.24
CA GLY A 313 -13.10 18.11 23.45
C GLY A 313 -12.48 19.51 23.34
N GLY A 314 -11.29 19.63 22.77
CA GLY A 314 -10.61 20.90 22.53
C GLY A 314 -11.37 21.82 21.58
N LEU A 315 -11.88 21.26 20.47
CA LEU A 315 -12.70 22.00 19.50
C LEU A 315 -14.02 22.48 20.11
N LEU A 316 -14.71 21.63 20.88
CA LEU A 316 -15.93 22.02 21.59
C LEU A 316 -15.66 23.11 22.63
N MET A 317 -14.58 22.98 23.39
CA MET A 317 -14.17 24.00 24.35
C MET A 317 -13.92 25.33 23.65
N PHE A 318 -13.14 25.34 22.56
CA PHE A 318 -12.88 26.55 21.79
C PHE A 318 -14.15 27.15 21.21
N ALA A 319 -15.04 26.33 20.64
CA ALA A 319 -16.29 26.80 20.06
C ALA A 319 -17.18 27.52 21.09
N TRP A 320 -17.34 26.96 22.30
CA TRP A 320 -18.18 27.57 23.33
C TRP A 320 -17.55 28.78 24.04
N THR A 321 -16.22 28.86 24.04
CA THR A 321 -15.44 29.87 24.80
C THR A 321 -14.74 30.91 23.93
N GLY A 322 -14.91 30.84 22.60
CA GLY A 322 -14.28 31.77 21.64
C GLY A 322 -14.84 33.19 21.66
N GLY A 323 -16.01 33.42 22.29
CA GLY A 323 -16.63 34.74 22.40
C GLY A 323 -15.82 35.73 23.25
N ALA A 324 -16.00 37.04 22.99
CA ALA A 324 -15.30 38.10 23.72
C ALA A 324 -15.67 38.18 25.22
N ASP A 325 -16.80 37.59 25.60
CA ASP A 325 -17.33 37.48 26.96
C ASP A 325 -16.50 36.56 27.89
N VAL A 326 -15.75 35.62 27.32
CA VAL A 326 -14.93 34.67 28.07
C VAL A 326 -13.47 35.10 28.08
N HIS A 327 -12.76 34.91 29.20
CA HIS A 327 -11.33 35.23 29.30
C HIS A 327 -10.52 34.45 28.27
N TRP A 328 -9.62 35.12 27.53
CA TRP A 328 -8.90 34.60 26.37
C TRP A 328 -8.10 33.31 26.62
N ILE A 329 -7.72 33.03 27.87
CA ILE A 329 -6.97 31.82 28.23
C ILE A 329 -7.79 30.54 28.00
N VAL A 330 -9.12 30.60 28.19
CA VAL A 330 -10.01 29.43 28.08
C VAL A 330 -10.09 28.91 26.65
N PRO A 331 -10.35 29.73 25.61
CA PRO A 331 -10.27 29.26 24.23
C PRO A 331 -8.85 28.81 23.85
N CYS A 332 -7.79 29.42 24.41
CA CYS A 332 -6.41 28.96 24.18
C CYS A 332 -6.14 27.56 24.76
N ILE A 333 -6.73 27.19 25.89
CA ILE A 333 -6.65 25.81 26.41
C ILE A 333 -7.35 24.84 25.45
N GLY A 334 -8.52 25.21 24.91
CA GLY A 334 -9.20 24.43 23.87
C GLY A 334 -8.32 24.20 22.64
N ILE A 335 -7.65 25.25 22.16
CA ILE A 335 -6.70 25.20 21.03
C ILE A 335 -5.48 24.31 21.34
N ALA A 336 -4.98 24.33 22.58
CA ALA A 336 -3.88 23.44 22.99
C ALA A 336 -4.32 21.97 22.98
N LEU A 337 -5.52 21.66 23.48
CA LEU A 337 -6.09 20.31 23.46
C LEU A 337 -6.32 19.81 22.02
N GLU A 338 -6.81 20.70 21.15
CA GLU A 338 -6.88 20.45 19.70
C GLU A 338 -5.50 20.11 19.14
N GLY A 339 -4.45 20.87 19.46
CA GLY A 339 -3.08 20.59 19.03
C GLY A 339 -2.54 19.23 19.48
N ILE A 340 -2.81 18.81 20.72
CA ILE A 340 -2.44 17.49 21.24
C ILE A 340 -3.11 16.38 20.44
N GLY A 341 -4.42 16.50 20.28
CA GLY A 341 -5.22 15.50 19.57
C GLY A 341 -4.86 15.42 18.09
N PHE A 342 -4.70 16.58 17.44
CA PHE A 342 -4.28 16.65 16.05
C PHE A 342 -2.95 15.95 15.82
N PHE A 343 -1.92 16.28 16.59
CA PHE A 343 -0.58 15.75 16.35
C PHE A 343 -0.48 14.25 16.63
N THR A 344 -1.14 13.78 17.69
CA THR A 344 -1.18 12.34 18.05
C THR A 344 -1.83 11.52 16.95
N ILE A 345 -2.99 11.95 16.44
CA ILE A 345 -3.70 11.28 15.34
C ILE A 345 -2.89 11.36 14.04
N PHE A 346 -2.42 12.55 13.67
CA PHE A 346 -1.71 12.79 12.41
C PHE A 346 -0.46 11.91 12.27
N GLN A 347 0.37 11.87 13.31
CA GLN A 347 1.59 11.07 13.27
C GLN A 347 1.30 9.56 13.37
N ALA A 348 0.39 9.13 14.24
CA ALA A 348 0.06 7.71 14.31
C ALA A 348 -0.50 7.18 12.97
N ALA A 349 -1.32 7.97 12.26
CA ALA A 349 -1.83 7.64 10.94
C ALA A 349 -0.71 7.55 9.88
N LEU A 350 0.24 8.48 9.85
CA LEU A 350 1.38 8.42 8.93
C LEU A 350 2.25 7.17 9.16
N ASN A 351 2.58 6.87 10.43
CA ASN A 351 3.32 5.66 10.77
C ASN A 351 2.56 4.40 10.39
N TYR A 352 1.26 4.34 10.69
CA TYR A 352 0.41 3.21 10.35
C TYR A 352 0.42 2.94 8.84
N LEU A 353 0.31 4.02 8.04
CA LEU A 353 0.30 3.93 6.58
C LEU A 353 1.63 3.42 6.03
N ILE A 354 2.75 3.93 6.54
CA ILE A 354 4.10 3.49 6.14
C ILE A 354 4.33 2.02 6.56
N ASP A 355 3.91 1.63 7.77
CA ASP A 355 4.10 0.28 8.28
C ASP A 355 3.19 -0.75 7.56
N THR A 356 2.01 -0.33 7.09
CA THR A 356 1.06 -1.16 6.33
C THR A 356 1.47 -1.30 4.85
N PHE A 357 1.91 -0.22 4.22
CA PHE A 357 2.26 -0.17 2.79
C PHE A 357 3.78 -0.12 2.58
N GLN A 358 4.56 -1.03 3.17
CA GLN A 358 6.03 -0.94 3.17
C GLN A 358 6.67 -0.78 1.77
N ARG A 359 6.10 -1.43 0.74
CA ARG A 359 6.58 -1.33 -0.65
C ARG A 359 6.18 -0.03 -1.35
N TYR A 360 5.00 0.51 -1.03
CA TYR A 360 4.40 1.68 -1.68
C TYR A 360 4.18 2.83 -0.68
N ALA A 361 5.04 2.93 0.34
CA ALA A 361 4.84 3.82 1.47
C ALA A 361 4.80 5.29 1.02
N ALA A 362 5.64 5.65 0.06
CA ALA A 362 5.67 6.99 -0.52
C ALA A 362 4.35 7.32 -1.24
N SER A 363 3.85 6.40 -2.08
CA SER A 363 2.57 6.57 -2.80
C SER A 363 1.37 6.63 -1.86
N ALA A 364 1.36 5.82 -0.80
CA ALA A 364 0.31 5.87 0.21
C ALA A 364 0.30 7.23 0.94
N VAL A 365 1.48 7.72 1.37
CA VAL A 365 1.64 9.05 1.96
C VAL A 365 1.24 10.16 0.97
N ALA A 366 1.51 9.99 -0.32
CA ALA A 366 1.08 10.90 -1.39
C ALA A 366 -0.45 10.98 -1.47
N GLY A 367 -1.13 9.82 -1.47
CA GLY A 367 -2.59 9.74 -1.51
C GLY A 367 -3.25 10.41 -0.30
N ASN A 368 -2.72 10.16 0.90
CA ASN A 368 -3.12 10.85 2.14
C ASN A 368 -2.88 12.37 2.05
N THR A 369 -1.76 12.80 1.45
CA THR A 369 -1.44 14.23 1.26
C THR A 369 -2.34 14.90 0.21
N ALA A 370 -2.72 14.20 -0.85
CA ALA A 370 -3.62 14.74 -1.86
C ALA A 370 -5.02 14.99 -1.27
N LEU A 371 -5.60 13.98 -0.61
CA LEU A 371 -6.92 14.08 0.01
C LEU A 371 -6.98 15.20 1.06
N ARG A 372 -5.99 15.24 1.95
CA ARG A 372 -5.97 16.22 3.03
C ARG A 372 -5.91 17.66 2.51
N SER A 373 -5.25 17.87 1.39
CA SER A 373 -5.04 19.19 0.80
C SER A 373 -6.28 19.69 0.06
N VAL A 374 -7.09 18.78 -0.50
CA VAL A 374 -8.41 19.12 -1.06
C VAL A 374 -9.34 19.62 0.05
N PHE A 375 -9.42 18.90 1.18
CA PHE A 375 -10.18 19.38 2.34
C PHE A 375 -9.63 20.70 2.87
N ALA A 376 -8.32 20.80 3.08
CA ALA A 376 -7.69 22.04 3.54
C ALA A 376 -7.92 23.24 2.61
N ALA A 377 -8.07 23.02 1.30
CA ALA A 377 -8.38 24.07 0.34
C ALA A 377 -9.83 24.55 0.38
N ALA A 378 -10.78 23.64 0.63
CA ALA A 378 -12.21 23.93 0.64
C ALA A 378 -12.64 24.72 1.88
N PHE A 379 -12.07 24.39 3.04
CA PHE A 379 -12.53 24.91 4.33
C PHE A 379 -12.42 26.43 4.50
N PRO A 380 -11.29 27.08 4.14
CA PRO A 380 -11.18 28.53 4.24
C PRO A 380 -12.27 29.30 3.46
N LEU A 381 -12.87 28.69 2.42
CA LEU A 381 -13.85 29.35 1.54
C LEU A 381 -15.26 29.42 2.12
N PHE A 382 -15.64 28.51 3.02
CA PHE A 382 -16.97 28.52 3.62
C PHE A 382 -16.97 28.84 5.12
N ILE A 383 -15.85 28.60 5.83
CA ILE A 383 -15.78 28.80 7.28
C ILE A 383 -15.95 30.27 7.66
N GLY A 384 -15.40 31.21 6.88
CA GLY A 384 -15.51 32.64 7.13
C GLY A 384 -16.97 33.12 7.14
N PRO A 385 -17.71 32.96 6.04
CA PRO A 385 -19.14 33.27 6.00
C PRO A 385 -19.95 32.55 7.09
N THR A 386 -19.69 31.25 7.28
CA THR A 386 -20.41 30.44 8.27
C THR A 386 -20.22 30.96 9.70
N LEU A 387 -19.00 31.37 10.07
CA LEU A 387 -18.72 31.91 11.41
C LEU A 387 -19.31 33.30 11.63
N ARG A 388 -19.37 34.13 10.58
CA ARG A 388 -19.97 35.48 10.68
C ARG A 388 -21.49 35.41 10.78
N ASP A 389 -22.14 34.48 10.08
CA ASP A 389 -23.60 34.36 10.05
C ASP A 389 -24.16 33.57 11.24
N LEU A 390 -23.50 32.48 11.65
CA LEU A 390 -23.97 31.61 12.74
C LEU A 390 -23.30 31.89 14.09
N GLY A 391 -22.27 32.74 14.11
CA GLY A 391 -21.40 32.96 15.25
C GLY A 391 -20.42 31.80 15.48
N ILE A 392 -19.36 32.06 16.27
CA ILE A 392 -18.27 31.10 16.53
C ILE A 392 -18.79 29.75 17.06
N ARG A 393 -19.76 29.79 17.99
CA ARG A 393 -20.33 28.61 18.65
C ARG A 393 -20.94 27.63 17.65
N TRP A 394 -21.92 28.10 16.87
CA TRP A 394 -22.64 27.26 15.94
C TRP A 394 -21.88 27.03 14.65
N GLY A 395 -21.10 28.01 14.18
CA GLY A 395 -20.32 27.88 12.95
C GLY A 395 -19.23 26.81 13.02
N ILE A 396 -18.57 26.63 14.17
CA ILE A 396 -17.61 25.52 14.36
C ILE A 396 -18.35 24.19 14.43
N LEU A 397 -19.48 24.10 15.15
CA LEU A 397 -20.25 22.86 15.27
C LEU A 397 -20.85 22.40 13.94
N THR A 398 -21.45 23.30 13.16
CA THR A 398 -22.01 23.00 11.84
C THR A 398 -20.94 22.63 10.84
N SER A 399 -19.77 23.27 10.91
CA SER A 399 -18.60 22.87 10.11
C SER A 399 -18.14 21.46 10.47
N LEU A 400 -18.06 21.12 11.77
CA LEU A 400 -17.73 19.75 12.22
C LEU A 400 -18.74 18.70 11.73
N LEU A 401 -20.03 19.02 11.77
CA LEU A 401 -21.10 18.14 11.27
C LEU A 401 -21.07 18.00 9.74
N ALA A 402 -20.85 19.09 9.00
CA ALA A 402 -20.74 19.06 7.53
C ALA A 402 -19.57 18.20 7.06
N ILE A 403 -18.47 18.18 7.81
CA ILE A 403 -17.32 17.32 7.50
C ILE A 403 -17.63 15.86 7.78
N ALA A 404 -18.28 15.58 8.91
CA ALA A 404 -18.70 14.22 9.27
C ALA A 404 -19.69 13.65 8.25
N THR A 405 -20.60 14.47 7.69
CA THR A 405 -21.58 14.04 6.67
C THR A 405 -20.96 13.89 5.28
N VAL A 406 -20.12 14.84 4.83
CA VAL A 406 -19.39 14.71 3.55
C VAL A 406 -18.46 13.50 3.57
N GLN A 407 -17.87 13.17 4.72
CA GLN A 407 -17.07 11.96 4.87
C GLN A 407 -17.92 10.70 4.99
N GLY A 408 -19.07 10.73 5.66
CA GLY A 408 -20.04 9.64 5.61
C GLY A 408 -20.54 9.35 4.19
N ALA A 409 -20.60 10.37 3.33
CA ALA A 409 -20.96 10.25 1.91
C ALA A 409 -19.77 9.92 0.98
N ALA A 410 -18.55 10.35 1.31
CA ALA A 410 -17.31 10.02 0.59
C ALA A 410 -16.76 8.65 1.00
N ILE A 411 -17.20 8.10 2.13
CA ILE A 411 -17.34 6.66 2.35
C ILE A 411 -18.56 6.21 1.54
N SER A 412 -18.50 6.41 0.22
CA SER A 412 -19.43 5.74 -0.67
C SER A 412 -19.14 4.26 -0.55
N THR A 413 -20.18 3.51 -0.19
CA THR A 413 -20.38 2.05 -0.25
C THR A 413 -19.45 1.28 -1.21
N ASP A 414 -18.18 1.17 -0.87
CA ASP A 414 -17.31 0.07 -1.28
C ASP A 414 -17.07 -0.76 -0.03
N ASP A 415 -17.83 -1.85 0.05
CA ASP A 415 -18.07 -2.68 1.22
C ASP A 415 -16.87 -3.54 1.65
N HIS A 416 -15.63 -3.11 1.39
CA HIS A 416 -14.45 -3.97 1.54
C HIS A 416 -13.19 -3.26 2.04
N LEU A 417 -13.26 -2.61 3.20
CA LEU A 417 -12.12 -2.67 4.13
C LEU A 417 -12.29 -3.92 5.01
N VAL A 418 -12.23 -5.09 4.36
CA VAL A 418 -12.08 -6.37 5.06
C VAL A 418 -10.81 -6.25 5.90
N LYS A 419 -10.90 -6.39 7.22
CA LYS A 419 -9.73 -6.70 8.04
C LYS A 419 -9.20 -8.03 7.50
N ARG A 420 -8.22 -7.98 6.59
CA ARG A 420 -7.70 -9.18 5.96
C ARG A 420 -7.21 -10.11 7.05
N ALA A 421 -7.68 -11.35 7.04
CA ALA A 421 -7.02 -12.38 7.82
C ALA A 421 -5.55 -12.46 7.38
N SER A 422 -4.63 -12.81 8.26
CA SER A 422 -3.23 -12.98 7.89
C SER A 422 -2.97 -14.43 7.52
N LEU A 423 -2.14 -14.67 6.49
CA LEU A 423 -1.61 -16.01 6.24
C LEU A 423 -0.75 -16.45 7.44
N THR A 424 -1.17 -17.51 8.12
CA THR A 424 -0.52 -18.03 9.34
C THR A 424 0.21 -19.33 9.06
N GLN A 425 1.39 -19.53 9.66
CA GLN A 425 2.11 -20.78 9.54
C GLN A 425 1.64 -21.77 10.61
N VAL A 426 1.38 -23.01 10.23
CA VAL A 426 0.97 -24.10 11.13
C VAL A 426 2.10 -25.15 11.14
N SER A 427 2.61 -25.48 12.32
CA SER A 427 3.72 -26.44 12.48
C SER A 427 3.27 -27.87 12.80
N ASN A 428 2.09 -28.05 13.39
CA ASN A 428 1.64 -29.33 13.98
C ASN A 428 0.39 -29.88 13.25
N PHE A 429 0.51 -30.20 11.96
CA PHE A 429 -0.60 -30.65 11.12
C PHE A 429 -0.63 -32.17 10.84
N GLY A 430 0.22 -32.95 11.50
CA GLY A 430 0.28 -34.42 11.38
C GLY A 430 1.59 -34.93 10.81
N ASN A 431 1.57 -36.15 10.25
CA ASN A 431 2.75 -36.79 9.67
C ASN A 431 3.30 -35.95 8.50
N ASN A 432 4.55 -35.53 8.60
CA ASN A 432 5.22 -34.65 7.65
C ASN A 432 6.61 -35.21 7.30
N PRO A 433 6.68 -36.27 6.47
CA PRO A 433 7.90 -37.02 6.24
C PRO A 433 8.97 -36.23 5.46
N SER A 434 8.58 -35.21 4.69
CA SER A 434 9.53 -34.40 3.91
C SER A 434 9.80 -33.02 4.51
N GLY A 435 9.09 -32.60 5.56
CA GLY A 435 9.31 -31.29 6.20
C GLY A 435 8.64 -30.11 5.48
N VAL A 436 7.55 -30.35 4.75
CA VAL A 436 6.77 -29.30 4.08
C VAL A 436 6.19 -28.33 5.13
N LYS A 437 6.21 -27.04 4.84
CA LYS A 437 5.65 -25.99 5.70
C LYS A 437 4.19 -25.75 5.31
N MET A 438 3.27 -25.79 6.28
CA MET A 438 1.86 -25.46 6.06
C MET A 438 1.60 -24.00 6.40
N PHE A 439 0.90 -23.31 5.50
CA PHE A 439 0.36 -21.99 5.75
C PHE A 439 -1.15 -22.00 5.52
N VAL A 440 -1.91 -21.32 6.37
CA VAL A 440 -3.37 -21.28 6.28
C VAL A 440 -3.86 -19.84 6.28
N TYR A 441 -4.80 -19.57 5.40
CA TYR A 441 -5.60 -18.35 5.40
C TYR A 441 -7.07 -18.72 5.64
N VAL A 442 -7.62 -18.17 6.72
CA VAL A 442 -9.03 -18.34 7.10
C VAL A 442 -9.70 -16.98 7.05
N PRO A 443 -10.65 -16.74 6.13
CA PRO A 443 -11.33 -15.45 6.01
C PRO A 443 -12.14 -15.14 7.27
N GLN A 444 -12.42 -13.86 7.52
CA GLN A 444 -13.22 -13.44 8.70
C GLN A 444 -14.65 -13.98 8.65
N ASN A 445 -15.23 -14.02 7.44
CA ASN A 445 -16.57 -14.53 7.19
C ASN A 445 -16.47 -15.93 6.56
N VAL A 446 -15.95 -16.89 7.31
CA VAL A 446 -15.86 -18.29 6.86
C VAL A 446 -17.25 -18.96 6.87
N GLN A 447 -17.57 -19.75 5.84
CA GLN A 447 -18.80 -20.54 5.82
C GLN A 447 -18.82 -21.55 6.97
N ALA A 448 -20.00 -21.99 7.43
CA ALA A 448 -20.11 -22.98 8.51
C ALA A 448 -19.47 -24.34 8.17
N LYS A 449 -19.48 -24.71 6.89
CA LYS A 449 -18.74 -25.84 6.31
C LYS A 449 -17.98 -25.36 5.08
N PRO A 450 -16.81 -24.73 5.26
CA PRO A 450 -16.14 -24.04 4.16
C PRO A 450 -15.50 -25.03 3.20
N PRO A 451 -15.48 -24.73 1.89
CA PRO A 451 -14.58 -25.39 0.95
C PRO A 451 -13.13 -25.23 1.38
N VAL A 452 -12.29 -26.22 1.07
CA VAL A 452 -10.85 -26.17 1.35
C VAL A 452 -10.09 -26.23 0.03
N ILE A 453 -9.24 -25.24 -0.23
CA ILE A 453 -8.39 -25.21 -1.43
C ILE A 453 -6.93 -25.33 -1.03
N LEU A 454 -6.27 -26.38 -1.53
CA LEU A 454 -4.83 -26.56 -1.47
C LEU A 454 -4.16 -25.81 -2.63
N VAL A 455 -3.26 -24.88 -2.33
CA VAL A 455 -2.56 -24.06 -3.32
C VAL A 455 -1.06 -24.35 -3.28
N LEU A 456 -0.49 -24.64 -4.46
CA LEU A 456 0.89 -25.12 -4.63
C LEU A 456 1.70 -24.20 -5.54
N HIS A 457 2.84 -23.72 -5.04
CA HIS A 457 3.68 -22.76 -5.76
C HIS A 457 4.59 -23.41 -6.82
N ALA A 458 5.06 -22.62 -7.78
CA ALA A 458 6.07 -23.01 -8.77
C ALA A 458 7.48 -23.16 -8.16
N CYS A 459 8.43 -23.75 -8.91
CA CYS A 459 9.85 -23.74 -8.52
C CYS A 459 10.37 -22.31 -8.40
N GLY A 460 11.30 -22.05 -7.48
CA GLY A 460 11.83 -20.70 -7.22
C GLY A 460 10.93 -19.81 -6.32
N TRP A 461 9.74 -20.30 -5.95
CA TRP A 461 8.80 -19.59 -5.07
C TRP A 461 8.73 -20.20 -3.67
N ASN A 462 8.00 -19.52 -2.79
CA ASN A 462 7.58 -20.05 -1.48
C ASN A 462 6.11 -19.67 -1.24
N ALA A 463 5.47 -20.35 -0.28
CA ALA A 463 4.05 -20.18 0.02
C ALA A 463 3.63 -18.71 0.28
N PRO A 464 4.30 -17.93 1.16
CA PRO A 464 3.92 -16.53 1.38
C PRO A 464 4.06 -15.62 0.15
N LYS A 465 5.13 -15.80 -0.65
CA LYS A 465 5.30 -15.03 -1.89
C LYS A 465 4.24 -15.38 -2.93
N PHE A 466 3.89 -16.66 -3.03
CA PHE A 466 2.87 -17.13 -3.96
C PHE A 466 1.45 -16.70 -3.55
N PHE A 467 1.16 -16.71 -2.25
CA PHE A 467 -0.07 -16.10 -1.71
C PHE A 467 -0.17 -14.61 -2.07
N ALA A 468 0.94 -13.86 -1.96
CA ALA A 468 0.95 -12.43 -2.28
C ALA A 468 0.85 -12.13 -3.79
N SER A 469 1.11 -13.11 -4.66
CA SER A 469 1.02 -12.95 -6.12
C SER A 469 -0.32 -13.37 -6.72
N THR A 470 -1.21 -13.98 -5.94
CA THR A 470 -2.52 -14.49 -6.39
C THR A 470 -3.67 -13.78 -5.70
N ASN A 471 -4.86 -13.82 -6.32
CA ASN A 471 -6.07 -13.20 -5.78
C ASN A 471 -6.89 -14.13 -4.86
N TYR A 472 -6.40 -15.34 -4.58
CA TYR A 472 -7.14 -16.33 -3.79
C TYR A 472 -7.54 -15.80 -2.40
N GLY A 473 -6.69 -15.03 -1.72
CA GLY A 473 -7.02 -14.47 -0.40
C GLY A 473 -8.23 -13.53 -0.43
N GLN A 474 -8.31 -12.66 -1.45
CA GLN A 474 -9.45 -11.78 -1.65
C GLN A 474 -10.72 -12.57 -1.98
N LEU A 475 -10.60 -13.59 -2.84
CA LEU A 475 -11.73 -14.44 -3.20
C LEU A 475 -12.20 -15.29 -2.00
N ALA A 476 -11.29 -15.70 -1.12
CA ALA A 476 -11.63 -16.39 0.12
C ALA A 476 -12.45 -15.49 1.06
N ASP A 477 -12.10 -14.20 1.15
CA ASP A 477 -12.89 -13.23 1.92
C ASP A 477 -14.30 -13.02 1.33
N GLN A 478 -14.43 -13.08 0.00
CA GLN A 478 -15.70 -12.90 -0.71
C GLN A 478 -16.61 -14.12 -0.63
N HIS A 479 -16.05 -15.33 -0.79
CA HIS A 479 -16.83 -16.57 -0.89
C HIS A 479 -16.75 -17.44 0.38
N GLY A 480 -15.94 -17.09 1.38
CA GLY A 480 -15.90 -17.75 2.68
C GLY A 480 -15.27 -19.15 2.70
N PHE A 481 -14.27 -19.43 1.85
CA PHE A 481 -13.54 -20.71 1.82
C PHE A 481 -12.17 -20.63 2.52
N VAL A 482 -11.63 -21.78 2.94
CA VAL A 482 -10.33 -21.88 3.61
C VAL A 482 -9.24 -22.21 2.60
N LEU A 483 -8.11 -21.52 2.71
CA LEU A 483 -6.94 -21.73 1.86
C LEU A 483 -5.81 -22.38 2.66
N VAL A 484 -5.25 -23.43 2.08
CA VAL A 484 -4.06 -24.12 2.58
C VAL A 484 -2.96 -23.95 1.55
N TYR A 485 -1.87 -23.29 1.92
CA TYR A 485 -0.69 -23.13 1.09
C TYR A 485 0.39 -24.10 1.56
N GLY A 486 0.80 -24.99 0.65
CA GLY A 486 1.99 -25.81 0.87
C GLY A 486 3.25 -25.02 0.53
N GLY A 487 4.26 -25.06 1.39
CA GLY A 487 5.60 -24.54 1.11
C GLY A 487 6.64 -25.65 1.19
N THR A 488 7.46 -25.83 0.16
CA THR A 488 8.53 -26.84 0.18
C THR A 488 9.49 -26.60 1.36
N PRO A 489 10.19 -27.65 1.85
CA PRO A 489 11.04 -27.55 3.05
C PRO A 489 12.14 -26.50 2.90
N THR A 490 12.72 -26.44 1.69
CA THR A 490 13.68 -25.42 1.27
C THR A 490 12.99 -24.43 0.34
N ASP A 491 13.01 -23.16 0.70
CA ASP A 491 12.40 -22.10 -0.10
C ASP A 491 12.98 -22.10 -1.53
N GLY A 492 12.11 -22.05 -2.54
CA GLY A 492 12.51 -22.09 -3.94
C GLY A 492 12.73 -23.49 -4.51
N ALA A 493 12.68 -24.56 -3.70
CA ALA A 493 12.74 -25.92 -4.21
C ALA A 493 11.45 -26.30 -4.94
N CYS A 494 11.58 -27.15 -5.96
CA CYS A 494 10.46 -27.80 -6.63
C CYS A 494 9.82 -28.86 -5.73
N TRP A 495 8.56 -29.19 -6.01
CA TRP A 495 7.84 -30.30 -5.37
C TRP A 495 8.42 -31.65 -5.80
N ASP A 496 8.43 -32.61 -4.87
CA ASP A 496 8.74 -33.99 -5.24
C ASP A 496 7.57 -34.60 -6.00
N VAL A 497 7.74 -34.75 -7.31
CA VAL A 497 6.77 -35.37 -8.24
C VAL A 497 7.36 -36.58 -8.96
N SER A 498 8.52 -37.05 -8.50
CA SER A 498 9.37 -38.00 -9.23
C SER A 498 9.73 -39.26 -8.45
N SER A 499 9.68 -39.22 -7.12
CA SER A 499 9.99 -40.39 -6.28
C SER A 499 8.85 -41.40 -6.29
N SER A 500 9.17 -42.68 -6.01
CA SER A 500 8.13 -43.69 -5.80
C SER A 500 7.28 -43.40 -4.55
N GLN A 501 7.86 -42.71 -3.56
CA GLN A 501 7.19 -42.35 -2.31
C GLN A 501 6.04 -41.36 -2.57
N THR A 502 6.30 -40.28 -3.32
CA THR A 502 5.26 -39.25 -3.60
C THR A 502 4.18 -39.76 -4.55
N LEU A 503 4.52 -40.72 -5.43
CA LEU A 503 3.62 -41.29 -6.43
C LEU A 503 2.82 -42.51 -5.92
N THR A 504 2.90 -42.83 -4.63
CA THR A 504 2.16 -43.94 -4.00
C THR A 504 1.29 -43.39 -2.87
N HIS A 505 0.03 -43.82 -2.79
CA HIS A 505 -0.89 -43.40 -1.74
C HIS A 505 -0.30 -43.70 -0.35
N ASP A 506 -0.18 -42.65 0.47
CA ASP A 506 0.47 -42.70 1.79
C ASP A 506 1.91 -43.29 1.78
N GLY A 507 2.60 -43.22 0.63
CA GLY A 507 3.97 -43.70 0.43
C GLY A 507 5.06 -42.77 1.00
N GLY A 508 4.70 -41.57 1.47
CA GLY A 508 5.58 -40.59 2.08
C GLY A 508 5.86 -39.37 1.18
N SER A 509 6.97 -38.68 1.45
CA SER A 509 7.38 -37.46 0.75
C SER A 509 6.34 -36.31 0.78
N ASP A 510 6.42 -35.38 -0.17
CA ASP A 510 5.64 -34.15 -0.22
C ASP A 510 4.13 -34.43 -0.36
N SER A 511 3.70 -35.43 -1.14
CA SER A 511 2.26 -35.72 -1.33
C SER A 511 1.57 -36.15 -0.04
N THR A 512 2.20 -37.00 0.78
CA THR A 512 1.66 -37.37 2.10
C THR A 512 1.59 -36.18 3.06
N ALA A 513 2.61 -35.32 3.06
CA ALA A 513 2.57 -34.10 3.88
C ALA A 513 1.40 -33.19 3.48
N LEU A 514 1.22 -32.95 2.17
CA LEU A 514 0.14 -32.12 1.63
C LEU A 514 -1.26 -32.70 1.93
N ALA A 515 -1.43 -34.02 1.80
CA ALA A 515 -2.68 -34.70 2.17
C ALA A 515 -3.02 -34.49 3.66
N ASN A 516 -2.02 -34.56 4.53
CA ASN A 516 -2.21 -34.33 5.96
C ASN A 516 -2.52 -32.87 6.29
N MET A 517 -1.99 -31.90 5.54
CA MET A 517 -2.40 -30.49 5.67
C MET A 517 -3.89 -30.31 5.37
N VAL A 518 -4.39 -30.96 4.32
CA VAL A 518 -5.81 -30.90 3.96
C VAL A 518 -6.68 -31.57 5.03
N ARG A 519 -6.29 -32.78 5.48
CA ARG A 519 -6.99 -33.48 6.59
C ARG A 519 -7.01 -32.64 7.87
N TYR A 520 -5.91 -31.96 8.20
CA TYR A 520 -5.85 -31.02 9.31
C TYR A 520 -6.82 -29.84 9.10
N ALA A 521 -6.85 -29.23 7.92
CA ALA A 521 -7.74 -28.10 7.64
C ALA A 521 -9.22 -28.50 7.74
N LEU A 522 -9.60 -29.67 7.22
CA LEU A 522 -10.94 -30.23 7.36
C LEU A 522 -11.34 -30.39 8.83
N LYS A 523 -10.46 -30.95 9.65
CA LYS A 523 -10.72 -31.18 11.09
C LYS A 523 -10.76 -29.88 11.89
N THR A 524 -9.79 -28.99 11.67
CA THR A 524 -9.59 -27.79 12.50
C THR A 524 -10.58 -26.68 12.17
N TYR A 525 -10.97 -26.54 10.90
CA TYR A 525 -11.84 -25.46 10.42
C TYR A 525 -13.23 -25.95 9.99
N ASN A 526 -13.61 -27.17 10.39
CA ASN A 526 -14.90 -27.79 10.04
C ASN A 526 -15.17 -27.80 8.52
N GLY A 527 -14.12 -28.02 7.72
CA GLY A 527 -14.18 -27.96 6.27
C GLY A 527 -15.10 -29.02 5.66
N ASP A 528 -15.70 -28.71 4.51
CA ASP A 528 -16.54 -29.64 3.78
C ASP A 528 -15.69 -30.65 3.00
N ALA A 529 -15.68 -31.91 3.47
CA ALA A 529 -14.92 -33.00 2.86
C ALA A 529 -15.37 -33.32 1.41
N SER A 530 -16.57 -32.89 0.99
CA SER A 530 -17.02 -33.04 -0.40
C SER A 530 -16.56 -31.89 -1.32
N ARG A 531 -16.02 -30.81 -0.75
CA ARG A 531 -15.62 -29.57 -1.45
C ARG A 531 -14.16 -29.22 -1.16
N VAL A 532 -13.29 -30.17 -1.47
CA VAL A 532 -11.84 -30.02 -1.34
C VAL A 532 -11.21 -29.96 -2.71
N PHE A 533 -10.35 -28.97 -2.94
CA PHE A 533 -9.80 -28.67 -4.26
C PHE A 533 -8.29 -28.47 -4.20
N VAL A 534 -7.61 -28.69 -5.33
CA VAL A 534 -6.16 -28.47 -5.44
C VAL A 534 -5.82 -27.66 -6.69
N THR A 535 -4.91 -26.70 -6.55
CA THR A 535 -4.46 -25.87 -7.67
C THR A 535 -2.99 -25.50 -7.53
N GLY A 536 -2.30 -25.31 -8.66
CA GLY A 536 -0.90 -24.92 -8.65
C GLY A 536 -0.34 -24.58 -10.03
N GLU A 537 0.86 -23.99 -10.02
CA GLU A 537 1.58 -23.50 -11.20
C GLU A 537 2.93 -24.21 -11.38
N SER A 538 3.31 -24.54 -12.61
CA SER A 538 4.58 -25.18 -12.96
C SER A 538 4.81 -26.48 -12.16
N SER A 539 5.86 -26.57 -11.33
CA SER A 539 6.04 -27.71 -10.41
C SER A 539 4.86 -27.91 -9.44
N GLY A 540 4.18 -26.83 -9.04
CA GLY A 540 2.94 -26.90 -8.27
C GLY A 540 1.79 -27.51 -9.09
N ALA A 541 1.74 -27.26 -10.41
CA ALA A 541 0.78 -27.88 -11.32
C ALA A 541 1.06 -29.38 -11.53
N MET A 542 2.34 -29.77 -11.62
CA MET A 542 2.73 -31.18 -11.61
C MET A 542 2.28 -31.86 -10.31
N MET A 543 2.49 -31.20 -9.17
CA MET A 543 2.06 -31.73 -7.88
C MET A 543 0.53 -31.75 -7.76
N THR A 544 -0.21 -30.78 -8.31
CA THR A 544 -1.69 -30.83 -8.42
C THR A 544 -2.16 -32.11 -9.12
N GLN A 545 -1.51 -32.48 -10.22
CA GLN A 545 -1.81 -33.71 -10.96
C GLN A 545 -1.50 -34.96 -10.10
N VAL A 546 -0.37 -34.97 -9.41
CA VAL A 546 0.00 -36.04 -8.47
C VAL A 546 -1.01 -36.15 -7.32
N MET A 547 -1.39 -35.05 -6.69
CA MET A 547 -2.38 -35.05 -5.60
C MET A 547 -3.74 -35.57 -6.06
N ALA A 548 -4.18 -35.22 -7.27
CA ALA A 548 -5.43 -35.71 -7.84
C ALA A 548 -5.38 -37.22 -8.18
N ALA A 549 -4.21 -37.75 -8.56
CA ALA A 549 -4.03 -39.16 -8.88
C ALA A 549 -3.80 -40.05 -7.66
N VAL A 550 -3.01 -39.57 -6.69
CA VAL A 550 -2.58 -40.31 -5.49
C VAL A 550 -3.63 -40.22 -4.37
N TYR A 551 -4.32 -39.08 -4.25
CA TYR A 551 -5.34 -38.84 -3.23
C TYR A 551 -6.72 -38.49 -3.83
N PRO A 552 -7.27 -39.33 -4.73
CA PRO A 552 -8.57 -39.10 -5.35
C PRO A 552 -9.73 -39.16 -4.36
N ASP A 553 -9.52 -39.75 -3.19
CA ASP A 553 -10.44 -39.78 -2.05
C ASP A 553 -10.55 -38.43 -1.32
N LEU A 554 -9.54 -37.56 -1.45
CA LEU A 554 -9.51 -36.26 -0.78
C LEU A 554 -10.01 -35.12 -1.65
N PHE A 555 -9.81 -35.14 -2.97
CA PHE A 555 -10.08 -33.99 -3.84
C PHE A 555 -11.31 -34.19 -4.73
N ALA A 556 -12.18 -33.18 -4.81
CA ALA A 556 -13.34 -33.18 -5.69
C ALA A 556 -13.00 -32.63 -7.10
N ALA A 557 -12.06 -31.68 -7.19
CA ALA A 557 -11.55 -31.15 -8.44
C ALA A 557 -10.15 -30.54 -8.30
N GLY A 558 -9.44 -30.40 -9.41
CA GLY A 558 -8.15 -29.72 -9.49
C GLY A 558 -7.98 -28.88 -10.75
N SER A 559 -7.15 -27.83 -10.64
CA SER A 559 -6.74 -26.97 -11.76
C SER A 559 -5.22 -26.85 -11.83
N ALA A 560 -4.62 -27.29 -12.93
CA ALA A 560 -3.16 -27.35 -13.11
C ALA A 560 -2.69 -26.37 -14.19
N PHE A 561 -1.75 -25.48 -13.85
CA PHE A 561 -1.22 -24.46 -14.76
C PHE A 561 0.22 -24.77 -15.20
N SER A 562 0.39 -25.18 -16.46
CA SER A 562 1.67 -25.54 -17.07
C SER A 562 2.39 -26.66 -16.31
N GLY A 563 1.73 -27.81 -16.23
CA GLY A 563 2.24 -29.01 -15.55
C GLY A 563 2.53 -30.16 -16.51
N VAL A 564 2.60 -31.37 -15.95
CA VAL A 564 2.77 -32.63 -16.70
C VAL A 564 1.82 -33.70 -16.14
N PRO A 565 1.59 -34.81 -16.86
CA PRO A 565 0.81 -35.93 -16.34
C PRO A 565 1.38 -36.51 -15.03
N ALA A 566 0.52 -37.07 -14.19
CA ALA A 566 0.93 -37.68 -12.92
C ALA A 566 1.89 -38.85 -13.16
N GLY A 567 3.09 -38.78 -12.56
CA GLY A 567 4.13 -39.79 -12.71
C GLY A 567 4.87 -39.75 -14.06
N CYS A 568 4.60 -38.77 -14.94
CA CYS A 568 5.43 -38.54 -16.14
C CYS A 568 6.88 -38.18 -15.75
N PHE A 569 7.06 -37.42 -14.67
CA PHE A 569 8.37 -37.05 -14.12
C PHE A 569 9.02 -38.14 -13.26
N SER A 570 8.49 -39.37 -13.24
CA SER A 570 9.04 -40.45 -12.42
C SER A 570 10.52 -40.71 -12.76
N THR A 571 11.36 -40.71 -11.73
CA THR A 571 12.78 -41.08 -11.79
C THR A 571 13.17 -42.06 -10.68
N GLY A 572 12.27 -42.32 -9.73
CA GLY A 572 12.55 -43.11 -8.52
C GLY A 572 13.31 -42.33 -7.44
N THR A 573 13.74 -41.09 -7.72
CA THR A 573 14.47 -40.23 -6.77
C THR A 573 13.65 -39.01 -6.38
N VAL A 574 13.89 -38.48 -5.18
CA VAL A 574 13.20 -37.28 -4.66
C VAL A 574 13.63 -36.05 -5.46
N ARG A 575 12.67 -35.33 -6.05
CA ARG A 575 12.89 -34.10 -6.86
C ARG A 575 13.85 -34.30 -8.04
N GLY A 576 13.85 -35.50 -8.63
CA GLY A 576 14.63 -35.83 -9.81
C GLY A 576 14.08 -35.20 -11.09
N TRP A 577 14.97 -34.72 -11.94
CA TRP A 577 14.62 -34.12 -13.23
C TRP A 577 14.44 -35.20 -14.32
N ASN A 578 13.34 -35.15 -15.07
CA ASN A 578 13.08 -36.05 -16.20
C ASN A 578 12.99 -35.26 -17.51
N SER A 579 14.10 -35.19 -18.26
CA SER A 579 14.18 -34.47 -19.53
C SER A 579 13.29 -35.04 -20.64
N GLN A 580 12.95 -36.34 -20.58
CA GLN A 580 12.05 -36.93 -21.58
C GLN A 580 10.62 -36.41 -21.38
N CYS A 581 10.15 -36.36 -20.12
CA CYS A 581 8.85 -35.79 -19.80
C CYS A 581 8.82 -34.28 -20.02
N ALA A 582 9.80 -33.53 -19.49
CA ALA A 582 9.89 -32.08 -19.69
C ALA A 582 9.89 -31.70 -21.18
N GLY A 583 10.61 -32.46 -22.01
CA GLY A 583 10.69 -32.26 -23.45
C GLY A 583 9.51 -32.81 -24.25
N GLY A 584 8.47 -33.37 -23.63
CA GLY A 584 7.28 -33.89 -24.33
C GLY A 584 7.53 -35.14 -25.17
N LYS A 585 8.54 -35.95 -24.81
CA LYS A 585 8.94 -37.16 -25.55
C LYS A 585 8.24 -38.44 -25.07
N ILE A 586 7.52 -38.36 -23.95
CA ILE A 586 6.71 -39.47 -23.45
C ILE A 586 5.37 -39.47 -24.20
N ASN A 587 5.01 -40.61 -24.79
CA ASN A 587 3.74 -40.80 -25.47
C ASN A 587 3.14 -42.12 -25.00
N LYS A 588 2.03 -42.05 -24.26
CA LYS A 588 1.29 -43.23 -23.82
C LYS A 588 -0.16 -43.18 -24.30
N THR A 589 -0.78 -44.35 -24.41
CA THR A 589 -2.22 -44.42 -24.68
C THR A 589 -3.01 -44.01 -23.43
N PRO A 590 -4.27 -43.55 -23.58
CA PRO A 590 -5.13 -43.27 -22.43
C PRO A 590 -5.22 -44.44 -21.43
N ALA A 591 -5.28 -45.68 -21.93
CA ALA A 591 -5.31 -46.88 -21.08
C ALA A 591 -4.02 -47.09 -20.28
N GLN A 592 -2.86 -46.80 -20.88
CA GLN A 592 -1.57 -46.89 -20.19
C GLN A 592 -1.42 -45.83 -19.10
N TRP A 593 -1.87 -44.60 -19.36
CA TRP A 593 -1.90 -43.55 -18.34
C TRP A 593 -2.89 -43.88 -17.22
N ALA A 594 -4.10 -44.32 -17.55
CA ALA A 594 -5.10 -44.72 -16.56
C ALA A 594 -4.61 -45.87 -15.66
N ALA A 595 -3.98 -46.89 -16.24
CA ALA A 595 -3.38 -47.99 -15.48
C ALA A 595 -2.28 -47.49 -14.52
N GLN A 596 -1.48 -46.51 -14.94
CA GLN A 596 -0.47 -45.90 -14.08
C GLN A 596 -1.12 -45.12 -12.92
N VAL A 597 -2.14 -44.30 -13.18
CA VAL A 597 -2.87 -43.57 -12.13
C VAL A 597 -3.53 -44.54 -11.16
N HIS A 598 -4.22 -45.57 -11.64
CA HIS A 598 -4.84 -46.58 -10.79
C HIS A 598 -3.81 -47.35 -9.94
N ALA A 599 -2.59 -47.54 -10.43
CA ALA A 599 -1.52 -48.18 -9.65
C ALA A 599 -1.02 -47.30 -8.48
N MET A 600 -1.19 -45.96 -8.55
CA MET A 600 -0.81 -45.05 -7.47
C MET A 600 -1.70 -45.24 -6.23
N TYR A 601 -2.95 -45.68 -6.41
CA TYR A 601 -3.86 -46.08 -5.34
C TYR A 601 -4.72 -47.29 -5.76
N SER A 602 -4.10 -48.48 -5.77
CA SER A 602 -4.71 -49.72 -6.30
C SER A 602 -6.00 -50.18 -5.60
N GLY A 603 -6.26 -49.69 -4.39
CA GLY A 603 -7.47 -50.01 -3.62
C GLY A 603 -8.65 -49.06 -3.84
N PHE A 604 -8.48 -48.00 -4.63
CA PHE A 604 -9.52 -46.98 -4.82
C PHE A 604 -10.52 -47.37 -5.91
N ASN A 605 -11.78 -47.52 -5.52
CA ASN A 605 -12.91 -47.80 -6.42
C ASN A 605 -13.88 -46.60 -6.55
N GLY A 606 -13.47 -45.42 -6.06
CA GLY A 606 -14.29 -44.22 -6.09
C GLY A 606 -14.16 -43.43 -7.40
N GLN A 607 -14.75 -42.25 -7.42
CA GLN A 607 -14.70 -41.36 -8.59
C GLN A 607 -13.50 -40.41 -8.49
N TYR A 608 -12.67 -40.36 -9.52
CA TYR A 608 -11.52 -39.44 -9.58
C TYR A 608 -11.95 -37.96 -9.70
N PRO A 609 -11.11 -37.01 -9.24
CA PRO A 609 -11.43 -35.58 -9.24
C PRO A 609 -11.67 -35.04 -10.65
N ARG A 610 -12.46 -33.96 -10.77
CA ARG A 610 -12.59 -33.23 -12.04
C ARG A 610 -11.33 -32.41 -12.32
N MET A 611 -10.82 -32.42 -13.55
CA MET A 611 -9.55 -31.79 -13.88
C MET A 611 -9.66 -30.71 -14.95
N GLN A 612 -9.02 -29.58 -14.68
CA GLN A 612 -8.88 -28.46 -15.60
C GLN A 612 -7.40 -28.16 -15.80
N ILE A 613 -6.92 -28.23 -17.04
CA ILE A 613 -5.48 -28.26 -17.33
C ILE A 613 -5.15 -27.12 -18.29
N TYR A 614 -4.29 -26.20 -17.88
CA TYR A 614 -3.83 -25.07 -18.67
C TYR A 614 -2.40 -25.29 -19.14
N HIS A 615 -2.09 -24.95 -20.39
CA HIS A 615 -0.72 -25.00 -20.90
C HIS A 615 -0.53 -24.02 -22.06
N GLY A 616 0.61 -23.31 -22.08
CA GLY A 616 0.98 -22.39 -23.15
C GLY A 616 1.65 -23.11 -24.32
N ASP A 617 1.29 -22.78 -25.55
CA ASP A 617 1.88 -23.42 -26.75
C ASP A 617 3.29 -22.93 -27.09
N ALA A 618 3.76 -21.84 -26.46
CA ALA A 618 5.12 -21.33 -26.55
C ALA A 618 5.98 -21.68 -25.30
N ASP A 619 5.55 -22.65 -24.49
CA ASP A 619 6.27 -23.10 -23.31
C ASP A 619 7.57 -23.84 -23.69
N THR A 620 8.71 -23.23 -23.32
CA THR A 620 10.06 -23.77 -23.55
C THR A 620 10.61 -24.57 -22.37
N THR A 621 9.94 -24.54 -21.22
CA THR A 621 10.35 -25.27 -20.01
C THR A 621 9.68 -26.63 -19.94
N LEU A 622 8.37 -26.68 -20.17
CA LEU A 622 7.60 -27.91 -20.31
C LEU A 622 6.90 -27.91 -21.65
N ASN A 623 7.27 -28.84 -22.52
CA ASN A 623 6.73 -28.87 -23.87
C ASN A 623 5.20 -29.05 -23.86
N ILE A 624 4.51 -28.35 -24.75
CA ILE A 624 3.05 -28.39 -24.92
C ILE A 624 2.48 -29.80 -25.14
N ALA A 625 3.26 -30.76 -25.64
CA ALA A 625 2.84 -32.15 -25.74
C ALA A 625 2.39 -32.74 -24.38
N ASN A 626 2.88 -32.19 -23.27
CA ASN A 626 2.43 -32.56 -21.93
C ASN A 626 0.96 -32.23 -21.66
N LEU A 627 0.39 -31.20 -22.30
CA LEU A 627 -1.06 -30.93 -22.23
C LEU A 627 -1.83 -32.08 -22.86
N ASP A 628 -1.40 -32.52 -24.05
CA ASP A 628 -2.08 -33.58 -24.79
C ASP A 628 -1.95 -34.92 -24.05
N GLU A 629 -0.78 -35.21 -23.46
CA GLU A 629 -0.60 -36.39 -22.58
C GLU A 629 -1.44 -36.30 -21.31
N ALA A 630 -1.57 -35.12 -20.69
CA ALA A 630 -2.38 -34.96 -19.48
C ALA A 630 -3.87 -35.13 -19.80
N VAL A 631 -4.31 -34.64 -20.95
CA VAL A 631 -5.66 -34.90 -21.48
C VAL A 631 -5.87 -36.40 -21.74
N LYS A 632 -4.89 -37.11 -22.33
CA LYS A 632 -4.96 -38.57 -22.51
C LYS A 632 -5.07 -39.30 -21.17
N GLU A 633 -4.29 -38.89 -20.17
CA GLU A 633 -4.32 -39.44 -18.83
C GLU A 633 -5.71 -39.35 -18.21
N TRP A 634 -6.24 -38.15 -18.07
CA TRP A 634 -7.55 -37.95 -17.45
C TRP A 634 -8.70 -38.45 -18.30
N SER A 635 -8.57 -38.45 -19.63
CA SER A 635 -9.56 -39.12 -20.50
C SER A 635 -9.59 -40.62 -20.26
N GLY A 636 -8.42 -41.26 -20.10
CA GLY A 636 -8.33 -42.68 -19.77
C GLY A 636 -8.94 -43.01 -18.42
N VAL A 637 -8.61 -42.21 -17.39
CA VAL A 637 -9.12 -42.36 -16.02
C VAL A 637 -10.65 -42.20 -15.97
N HIS A 638 -11.22 -41.27 -16.73
CA HIS A 638 -12.67 -41.03 -16.77
C HIS A 638 -13.42 -41.84 -17.84
N GLY A 639 -12.73 -42.63 -18.67
CA GLY A 639 -13.35 -43.39 -19.76
C GLY A 639 -13.84 -42.54 -20.94
N TYR A 640 -13.28 -41.35 -21.16
CA TYR A 640 -13.59 -40.50 -22.30
C TYR A 640 -12.80 -40.92 -23.55
N SER A 641 -13.29 -40.51 -24.73
CA SER A 641 -12.69 -40.84 -26.02
C SER A 641 -11.31 -40.19 -26.27
N GLY A 642 -10.90 -39.22 -25.45
CA GLY A 642 -9.71 -38.40 -25.67
C GLY A 642 -9.87 -37.31 -26.75
N LYS A 643 -11.04 -37.23 -27.39
CA LYS A 643 -11.38 -36.17 -28.35
C LYS A 643 -12.26 -35.11 -27.68
N ALA A 644 -12.00 -33.84 -27.96
CA ALA A 644 -12.82 -32.75 -27.45
C ALA A 644 -14.23 -32.81 -28.06
N ILE A 645 -15.24 -32.75 -27.20
CA ILE A 645 -16.66 -32.69 -27.56
C ILE A 645 -17.02 -31.27 -28.01
N ARG A 646 -16.43 -30.27 -27.36
CA ARG A 646 -16.60 -28.85 -27.69
C ARG A 646 -15.28 -28.11 -27.48
N SER A 647 -14.91 -27.28 -28.46
CA SER A 647 -13.79 -26.35 -28.33
C SER A 647 -14.28 -24.93 -28.57
N THR A 648 -13.87 -24.00 -27.73
CA THR A 648 -14.28 -22.60 -27.78
C THR A 648 -13.04 -21.73 -27.68
N SER A 649 -12.83 -20.89 -28.68
CA SER A 649 -11.73 -19.91 -28.72
C SER A 649 -12.09 -18.65 -27.93
N ASN A 650 -11.07 -18.00 -27.39
CA ASN A 650 -11.18 -16.80 -26.55
C ASN A 650 -12.01 -17.01 -25.27
N ASP A 651 -11.99 -18.21 -24.73
CA ASP A 651 -12.72 -18.61 -23.52
C ASP A 651 -11.75 -19.43 -22.65
N PRO A 652 -11.44 -18.99 -21.41
CA PRO A 652 -12.07 -17.91 -20.64
C PRO A 652 -11.50 -16.50 -20.87
N GLY A 653 -10.63 -16.32 -21.86
CA GLY A 653 -9.99 -15.03 -22.11
C GLY A 653 -9.30 -14.98 -23.47
N PRO A 654 -8.80 -13.81 -23.89
CA PRO A 654 -8.14 -13.65 -25.18
C PRO A 654 -6.94 -14.59 -25.30
N ASN A 655 -6.77 -15.18 -26.48
CA ASN A 655 -5.70 -16.14 -26.80
C ASN A 655 -5.78 -17.47 -26.02
N LEU A 656 -6.89 -17.79 -25.37
CA LEU A 656 -7.12 -19.09 -24.74
C LEU A 656 -8.17 -19.89 -25.52
N THR A 657 -7.88 -21.15 -25.80
CA THR A 657 -8.84 -22.11 -26.37
C THR A 657 -9.19 -23.17 -25.34
N LYS A 658 -10.45 -23.20 -24.91
CA LYS A 658 -10.97 -24.21 -23.99
C LYS A 658 -11.59 -25.37 -24.76
N SER A 659 -11.09 -26.56 -24.50
CA SER A 659 -11.57 -27.84 -25.02
C SER A 659 -12.17 -28.67 -23.89
N VAL A 660 -13.43 -29.09 -24.08
CA VAL A 660 -14.19 -29.92 -23.13
C VAL A 660 -14.22 -31.35 -23.64
N TYR A 661 -13.75 -32.30 -22.83
CA TYR A 661 -13.65 -33.73 -23.20
C TYR A 661 -14.74 -34.59 -22.53
N GLY A 662 -15.40 -34.02 -21.51
CA GLY A 662 -16.51 -34.59 -20.77
C GLY A 662 -16.93 -33.64 -19.65
N ASP A 663 -17.80 -34.09 -18.76
CA ASP A 663 -18.27 -33.32 -17.59
C ASP A 663 -17.16 -33.10 -16.54
N ARG A 664 -16.09 -33.89 -16.58
CA ARG A 664 -15.00 -33.89 -15.59
C ARG A 664 -13.64 -33.48 -16.14
N LEU A 665 -13.51 -33.16 -17.43
CA LEU A 665 -12.21 -32.82 -18.03
C LEU A 665 -12.29 -31.64 -18.99
N GLN A 666 -11.46 -30.62 -18.70
CA GLN A 666 -11.21 -29.47 -19.56
C GLN A 666 -9.71 -29.28 -19.81
N GLY A 667 -9.34 -29.06 -21.06
CA GLY A 667 -8.00 -28.61 -21.46
C GLY A 667 -8.08 -27.19 -22.00
N ILE A 668 -7.17 -26.31 -21.57
CA ILE A 668 -7.10 -24.93 -22.00
C ILE A 668 -5.71 -24.67 -22.57
N ARG A 669 -5.67 -24.38 -23.87
CA ARG A 669 -4.43 -24.06 -24.59
C ARG A 669 -4.28 -22.55 -24.72
N GLY A 670 -3.14 -22.02 -24.28
CA GLY A 670 -2.78 -20.62 -24.44
C GLY A 670 -1.94 -20.38 -25.68
N HIS A 671 -2.43 -19.58 -26.62
CA HIS A 671 -1.78 -19.29 -27.89
C HIS A 671 -0.79 -18.12 -27.78
N GLY A 672 0.47 -18.36 -28.13
CA GLY A 672 1.57 -17.41 -27.96
C GLY A 672 1.96 -17.18 -26.49
N ILE A 673 1.53 -18.07 -25.59
CA ILE A 673 1.80 -17.98 -24.15
C ILE A 673 2.95 -18.92 -23.79
N GLY A 674 3.93 -18.40 -23.05
CA GLY A 674 5.10 -19.15 -22.58
C GLY A 674 4.81 -20.06 -21.39
N HIS A 675 5.81 -20.31 -20.54
CA HIS A 675 5.71 -21.29 -19.44
C HIS A 675 4.64 -20.97 -18.40
N VAL A 676 4.30 -19.70 -18.16
CA VAL A 676 3.28 -19.34 -17.16
C VAL A 676 2.02 -18.87 -17.87
N VAL A 677 1.00 -19.73 -17.91
CA VAL A 677 -0.36 -19.30 -18.24
C VAL A 677 -0.92 -18.58 -17.03
N LYS A 678 -1.16 -17.27 -17.14
CA LYS A 678 -1.67 -16.45 -16.04
C LYS A 678 -2.94 -17.09 -15.48
N THR A 679 -2.89 -17.43 -14.20
CA THR A 679 -3.99 -18.02 -13.44
C THR A 679 -5.20 -17.09 -13.49
N ASN A 680 -6.35 -17.59 -13.93
CA ASN A 680 -7.62 -16.89 -13.79
C ASN A 680 -8.36 -17.51 -12.59
N GLU A 681 -8.10 -16.99 -11.39
CA GLU A 681 -8.58 -17.61 -10.15
C GLU A 681 -10.11 -17.63 -10.06
N ALA A 682 -10.79 -16.65 -10.67
CA ALA A 682 -12.26 -16.63 -10.73
C ALA A 682 -12.82 -17.80 -11.55
N GLU A 683 -12.18 -18.13 -12.68
CA GLU A 683 -12.58 -19.29 -13.50
C GLU A 683 -12.28 -20.62 -12.83
N VAL A 684 -11.17 -20.69 -12.08
CA VAL A 684 -10.86 -21.85 -11.24
C VAL A 684 -11.95 -22.06 -10.18
N LEU A 685 -12.43 -20.99 -9.53
CA LEU A 685 -13.52 -21.10 -8.55
C LEU A 685 -14.85 -21.53 -9.18
N LYS A 686 -15.16 -21.08 -10.41
CA LYS A 686 -16.32 -21.59 -11.16
C LYS A 686 -16.19 -23.08 -11.46
N TRP A 687 -15.01 -23.53 -11.89
CA TRP A 687 -14.73 -24.95 -12.09
C TRP A 687 -14.94 -25.76 -10.80
N PHE A 688 -14.48 -25.22 -9.67
CA PHE A 688 -14.67 -25.82 -8.35
C PHE A 688 -16.11 -25.75 -7.83
N GLY A 689 -16.99 -24.94 -8.43
CA GLY A 689 -18.36 -24.73 -7.97
C GLY A 689 -18.41 -23.95 -6.65
N ILE A 690 -17.53 -22.96 -6.50
CA ILE A 690 -17.50 -22.04 -5.36
C ILE A 690 -18.09 -20.67 -5.73
N ALA A 691 -17.85 -20.21 -6.96
CA ALA A 691 -18.27 -18.92 -7.48
C ALA A 691 -19.37 -19.05 -8.55
#